data_AF-A0A973QA72-F1
#
_entry.id   AF-A0A973QA72-F1
#
_cell.length_a   1.000
_cell.length_b   1.000
_cell.length_c   1.000
_cell.angle_alpha   90.00
_cell.angle_beta   90.00
_cell.angle_gamma   90.00
#
_symmetry.space_group_name_H-M   'P 1'
#
loop_
_entity.id
_entity.type
_entity.pdbx_description
1 polymer ?
#
loop_
_entity_poly.entity_id
_entity_poly.type
_entity_poly.pdbx_seq_one_letter_code
_entity_poly.pdbx_strand_id
1 'polypeptide(L)'
;LRPVPPGRVGAIYVAGDQVSLGYLGRPGRTAGRFVADPFAGDGSRMYHTGDLALRGLDGELEFVGRADDQVQLKGFRVELGEVEAAVRELDGVTDVAVTVASTGDHLVAHVVGRIPGDLTALLSAKLPAHMVPGRVLPVAALPLTVNGKLDRKALIESAQDTSPPVSDSALAALVDIFAATLSDSQVDGDTDFFRAGGDSIVAITVINRARALGLPIAPRDVFLLRTPRALAEHLGTRAAPERPAPVRREGGPIPPTPIILRQRELGGSLARFAQARTLLVPEGIGHADVERAANTVVAAHPTLRLRLRAEHGVWTLGTGPDRGITVVRHDTAAADATTVANEAAGRLDPVSGEVIAFAWLEPARTLVVTAHHLAVDAVSWLILLDDLATALRGDPLVPPTTSFAEYAEALALGSAHAIDGLGHWLTTLQAPALLPEVDGLRETTVVLAPEVSDRVIRTAPTALGVDLTELLCGALRAALTRVQPTPSDLAIDLERHGRVPALEHHDYTRTVGWFTAIAPVRLTAHTDPVAAAHEVAARRPEERAHIAYGQLRHLNAQSAPLLTARPQVLFNYLGRGSESQALHITGGGQGSPYAVEVNAWLDETTGSLRAEFTLAEGIPDDIAGHWLDALEAIAEASATAERTAPVTPLQRGLFFQAQLAGPAGHYVAQSWFTFDRRLDTDALADAMAHVIARHPVVGAGFTTDDDGNPVQVLKAGRRVPVRTVELVTDAEVDALRARDRDTGFDPGEPPLIRLTVVRLPDGRDGLLLSYHLLLWDGWSREIVLRDLFDAYQAAVTGELAAPALAVPGFEEHARALDAKDTAVSERFWAEHLAGLSGPTLLAGAAPALSDDLPGTLLHTVSAELSELLRDAAKTHGVTLNSILTGAFGLLLAARTGRADAVFGVTVSGREGEGLEDVVGVLLNTVPMWTRARPDDTVR
;
A
#
# COMPACT_ATOMS: atom_id res chain seq x y z
N LEU A 1 -27.71 36.96 30.19
CA LEU A 1 -26.62 35.97 30.42
C LEU A 1 -25.94 36.31 31.74
N ARG A 2 -25.47 35.33 32.52
CA ARG A 2 -24.74 35.55 33.78
C ARG A 2 -23.41 34.77 33.74
N PRO A 3 -22.26 35.40 34.06
CA PRO A 3 -20.99 34.69 34.14
C PRO A 3 -21.01 33.60 35.21
N VAL A 4 -20.33 32.49 34.95
CA VAL A 4 -20.18 31.36 35.87
C VAL A 4 -18.79 31.46 36.53
N PRO A 5 -18.66 31.25 37.86
CA PRO A 5 -17.34 31.30 38.52
C PRO A 5 -16.43 30.15 38.05
N PRO A 6 -15.08 30.32 38.12
CA PRO A 6 -14.13 29.26 37.81
C PRO A 6 -14.40 27.96 38.58
N GLY A 7 -14.14 26.81 37.95
CA GLY A 7 -14.42 25.48 38.51
C GLY A 7 -15.86 25.00 38.35
N ARG A 8 -16.75 25.75 37.67
CA ARG A 8 -18.10 25.29 37.32
C ARG A 8 -18.33 25.28 35.82
N VAL A 9 -19.05 24.26 35.36
CA VAL A 9 -19.42 24.08 33.97
C VAL A 9 -20.40 25.18 33.54
N GLY A 10 -20.11 25.84 32.42
CA GLY A 10 -20.94 26.85 31.81
C GLY A 10 -20.91 26.77 30.28
N ALA A 11 -21.91 27.36 29.63
CA ALA A 11 -21.95 27.45 28.18
C ALA A 11 -20.96 28.49 27.64
N ILE A 12 -20.26 28.16 26.56
CA ILE A 12 -19.27 29.03 25.93
C ILE A 12 -19.95 30.01 24.98
N TYR A 13 -19.56 31.29 25.10
CA TYR A 13 -19.94 32.37 24.20
C TYR A 13 -18.68 33.05 23.68
N VAL A 14 -18.62 33.30 22.37
CA VAL A 14 -17.51 34.00 21.71
C VAL A 14 -17.96 35.40 21.32
N ALA A 15 -17.16 36.41 21.65
CA ALA A 15 -17.41 37.82 21.37
C ALA A 15 -16.21 38.43 20.62
N GLY A 16 -16.42 39.56 19.94
CA GLY A 16 -15.34 40.32 19.25
C GLY A 16 -15.33 40.17 17.73
N ASP A 17 -14.29 40.71 17.10
CA ASP A 17 -14.21 40.93 15.64
C ASP A 17 -14.25 39.65 14.80
N GLN A 18 -13.98 38.49 15.40
CA GLN A 18 -14.03 37.18 14.74
C GLN A 18 -15.45 36.59 14.67
N VAL A 19 -16.44 37.22 15.30
CA VAL A 19 -17.84 36.77 15.24
C VAL A 19 -18.44 37.13 13.88
N SER A 20 -18.83 36.11 13.11
CA SER A 20 -19.40 36.26 11.78
C SER A 20 -20.79 36.91 11.78
N LEU A 21 -21.28 37.30 10.59
CA LEU A 21 -22.57 38.00 10.44
C LEU A 21 -23.78 37.13 10.82
N GLY A 22 -23.68 35.80 10.67
CA GLY A 22 -24.76 34.84 10.88
C GLY A 22 -24.72 33.65 9.90
N TYR A 23 -25.78 32.85 9.88
CA TYR A 23 -25.98 31.79 8.89
C TYR A 23 -26.71 32.31 7.65
N LEU A 24 -26.18 32.00 6.46
CA LEU A 24 -26.73 32.42 5.17
C LEU A 24 -28.16 31.89 4.97
N GLY A 25 -29.09 32.78 4.61
CA GLY A 25 -30.50 32.43 4.35
C GLY A 25 -31.32 31.91 5.54
N ARG A 26 -30.79 31.94 6.78
CA ARG A 26 -31.45 31.36 7.97
C ARG A 26 -31.58 32.35 9.14
N PRO A 27 -32.42 33.40 9.02
CA PRO A 27 -32.50 34.49 10.02
C PRO A 27 -32.93 34.02 11.42
N GLY A 28 -33.85 33.04 11.52
CA GLY A 28 -34.26 32.48 12.81
C GLY A 28 -33.13 31.75 13.54
N ARG A 29 -32.29 31.00 12.79
CA ARG A 29 -31.12 30.29 13.36
C ARG A 29 -30.03 31.27 13.75
N THR A 30 -29.82 32.33 12.95
CA THR A 30 -28.91 33.42 13.27
C THR A 30 -29.31 34.12 14.56
N ALA A 31 -30.57 34.54 14.72
CA ALA A 31 -31.03 35.21 15.93
C ALA A 31 -30.96 34.32 17.19
N GLY A 32 -31.05 32.99 17.04
CA GLY A 32 -30.93 32.04 18.14
C GLY A 32 -29.50 31.75 18.61
N ARG A 33 -28.48 31.95 17.75
CA ARG A 33 -27.07 31.66 18.07
C ARG A 33 -26.18 32.91 18.15
N PHE A 34 -26.50 33.96 17.42
CA PHE A 34 -25.79 35.25 17.43
C PHE A 34 -26.61 36.26 18.23
N VAL A 35 -26.46 36.20 19.55
CA VAL A 35 -27.26 36.95 20.52
C VAL A 35 -26.61 38.30 20.86
N ALA A 36 -27.39 39.25 21.38
CA ALA A 36 -26.84 40.53 21.85
C ALA A 36 -25.83 40.31 22.98
N ASP A 37 -24.74 41.08 23.00
CA ASP A 37 -23.75 41.07 24.06
C ASP A 37 -24.16 42.02 25.21
N PRO A 38 -24.67 41.51 26.36
CA PRO A 38 -24.97 42.35 27.50
C PRO A 38 -23.74 42.91 28.24
N PHE A 39 -22.52 42.53 27.87
CA PHE A 39 -21.29 42.91 28.58
C PHE A 39 -20.52 44.07 27.94
N ALA A 40 -20.71 44.32 26.64
CA ALA A 40 -19.97 45.34 25.89
C ALA A 40 -20.69 46.72 25.82
N GLY A 41 -22.02 46.77 25.99
CA GLY A 41 -22.78 48.03 26.04
C GLY A 41 -22.84 48.85 24.75
N ASP A 42 -22.26 48.34 23.66
CA ASP A 42 -22.06 48.99 22.36
C ASP A 42 -22.98 48.43 21.26
N GLY A 43 -23.83 47.45 21.60
CA GLY A 43 -24.73 46.79 20.65
C GLY A 43 -24.08 45.64 19.87
N SER A 44 -22.85 45.23 20.23
CA SER A 44 -22.19 44.06 19.67
C SER A 44 -22.92 42.74 19.98
N ARG A 45 -22.50 41.67 19.29
CA ARG A 45 -23.13 40.34 19.35
C ARG A 45 -22.12 39.31 19.84
N MET A 46 -22.62 38.29 20.53
CA MET A 46 -21.89 37.09 20.89
C MET A 46 -22.45 35.87 20.17
N TYR A 47 -21.58 34.93 19.83
CA TYR A 47 -21.94 33.63 19.30
C TYR A 47 -22.02 32.57 20.40
N HIS A 48 -23.19 31.97 20.58
CA HIS A 48 -23.44 30.83 21.47
C HIS A 48 -22.93 29.53 20.82
N THR A 49 -21.78 29.02 21.25
CA THR A 49 -21.14 27.88 20.56
C THR A 49 -21.94 26.58 20.71
N GLY A 50 -22.67 26.43 21.83
CA GLY A 50 -23.36 25.19 22.18
C GLY A 50 -22.51 24.23 23.00
N ASP A 51 -21.25 24.60 23.23
CA ASP A 51 -20.30 23.84 24.03
C ASP A 51 -20.40 24.22 25.50
N LEU A 52 -20.15 23.24 26.36
CA LEU A 52 -20.00 23.39 27.80
C LEU A 52 -18.52 23.24 28.13
N ALA A 53 -17.97 24.21 28.86
CA ALA A 53 -16.61 24.14 29.38
C ALA A 53 -16.56 24.53 30.84
N LEU A 54 -15.50 24.08 31.50
CA LEU A 54 -15.10 24.52 32.83
C LEU A 54 -13.91 25.46 32.67
N ARG A 55 -13.98 26.62 33.32
CA ARG A 55 -12.84 27.55 33.35
C ARG A 55 -11.96 27.26 34.56
N GLY A 56 -10.69 26.94 34.31
CA GLY A 56 -9.66 26.75 35.33
C GLY A 56 -9.33 28.04 36.09
N LEU A 57 -8.62 27.91 37.21
CA LEU A 57 -8.16 29.06 38.01
C LEU A 57 -7.03 29.84 37.33
N ASP A 58 -6.30 29.20 36.43
CA ASP A 58 -5.29 29.75 35.52
C ASP A 58 -5.90 30.52 34.32
N GLY A 59 -7.20 30.34 34.08
CA GLY A 59 -7.95 31.02 33.04
C GLY A 59 -8.19 30.19 31.78
N GLU A 60 -7.63 28.98 31.70
CA GLU A 60 -7.82 28.03 30.61
C GLU A 60 -9.23 27.44 30.60
N LEU A 61 -9.70 27.04 29.41
CA LEU A 61 -11.02 26.42 29.23
C LEU A 61 -10.88 24.92 28.94
N GLU A 62 -11.38 24.09 29.84
CA GLU A 62 -11.47 22.65 29.66
C GLU A 62 -12.84 22.28 29.09
N PHE A 63 -12.87 21.65 27.92
CA PHE A 63 -14.11 21.25 27.26
C PHE A 63 -14.76 20.06 27.99
N VAL A 64 -16.04 20.18 28.34
CA VAL A 64 -16.79 19.19 29.14
C VAL A 64 -17.80 18.42 28.30
N GLY A 65 -18.30 19.02 27.22
CA GLY A 65 -19.30 18.40 26.34
C GLY A 65 -20.16 19.44 25.65
N ARG A 66 -21.31 19.02 25.12
CA ARG A 66 -22.27 19.92 24.45
C ARG A 66 -23.59 20.03 25.20
N ALA A 67 -24.29 21.14 24.98
CA ALA A 67 -25.60 21.41 25.55
C ALA A 67 -26.78 20.97 24.65
N ASP A 68 -26.51 20.48 23.42
CA ASP A 68 -27.50 20.05 22.43
C ASP A 68 -27.35 18.57 22.00
N ASP A 69 -28.41 17.99 21.42
CA ASP A 69 -28.54 16.55 21.06
C ASP A 69 -27.75 16.15 19.78
N GLN A 70 -26.72 16.91 19.39
CA GLN A 70 -25.87 16.58 18.24
C GLN A 70 -24.95 15.40 18.57
N VAL A 71 -24.90 14.43 17.67
CA VAL A 71 -24.00 13.27 17.79
C VAL A 71 -22.87 13.37 16.79
N GLN A 72 -21.70 12.85 17.15
CA GLN A 72 -20.54 12.80 16.27
C GLN A 72 -20.40 11.39 15.70
N LEU A 73 -20.43 11.26 14.38
CA LEU A 73 -20.40 9.99 13.66
C LEU A 73 -19.32 10.06 12.58
N LYS A 74 -18.28 9.22 12.66
CA LYS A 74 -17.15 9.18 11.69
C LYS A 74 -16.55 10.56 11.40
N GLY A 75 -16.39 11.40 12.44
CA GLY A 75 -15.87 12.76 12.32
C GLY A 75 -16.89 13.83 11.90
N PHE A 76 -18.09 13.44 11.47
CA PHE A 76 -19.17 14.36 11.08
C PHE A 76 -20.09 14.68 12.27
N ARG A 77 -20.52 15.94 12.38
CA ARG A 77 -21.53 16.37 13.35
C ARG A 77 -22.92 16.18 12.74
N VAL A 78 -23.76 15.36 13.37
CA VAL A 78 -25.08 14.99 12.86
C VAL A 78 -26.19 15.43 13.82
N GLU A 79 -27.19 16.10 13.26
CA GLU A 79 -28.44 16.46 13.92
C GLU A 79 -29.47 15.35 13.72
N LEU A 80 -29.72 14.53 14.74
CA LEU A 80 -30.63 13.37 14.61
C LEU A 80 -32.05 13.78 14.18
N GLY A 81 -32.51 14.97 14.61
CA GLY A 81 -33.82 15.51 14.22
C GLY A 81 -33.94 15.82 12.72
N GLU A 82 -32.84 16.12 12.02
CA GLU A 82 -32.83 16.33 10.57
C GLU A 82 -33.04 15.01 9.82
N VAL A 83 -32.42 13.94 10.33
CA VAL A 83 -32.61 12.57 9.81
C VAL A 83 -34.04 12.10 10.09
N GLU A 84 -34.55 12.33 11.30
CA GLU A 84 -35.93 11.99 11.67
C GLU A 84 -36.97 12.73 10.82
N ALA A 85 -36.74 14.00 10.49
CA ALA A 85 -37.63 14.76 9.61
C ALA A 85 -37.65 14.16 8.21
N ALA A 86 -36.49 13.85 7.63
CA ALA A 86 -36.39 13.26 6.29
C ALA A 86 -37.04 11.88 6.20
N VAL A 87 -36.87 11.03 7.22
CA VAL A 87 -37.52 9.70 7.26
C VAL A 87 -39.04 9.82 7.41
N ARG A 88 -39.53 10.80 8.18
CA ARG A 88 -40.98 11.01 8.41
C ARG A 88 -41.72 11.49 7.16
N GLU A 89 -41.02 12.07 6.19
CA GLU A 89 -41.60 12.48 4.90
C GLU A 89 -41.84 11.31 3.92
N LEU A 90 -41.41 10.08 4.27
CA LEU A 90 -41.54 8.92 3.40
C LEU A 90 -42.91 8.26 3.51
N ASP A 91 -43.45 7.82 2.37
CA ASP A 91 -44.82 7.27 2.30
C ASP A 91 -44.96 5.95 3.09
N GLY A 92 -45.83 5.96 4.10
CA GLY A 92 -46.08 4.83 5.01
C GLY A 92 -45.40 4.93 6.36
N VAL A 93 -44.51 5.91 6.59
CA VAL A 93 -43.92 6.18 7.91
C VAL A 93 -44.92 6.97 8.76
N THR A 94 -45.30 6.42 9.90
CA THR A 94 -46.21 7.05 10.87
C THR A 94 -45.44 7.85 11.92
N ASP A 95 -44.33 7.29 12.42
CA ASP A 95 -43.43 7.98 13.34
C ASP A 95 -42.00 7.42 13.24
N VAL A 96 -41.01 8.16 13.72
CA VAL A 96 -39.60 7.76 13.66
C VAL A 96 -38.76 8.38 14.78
N ALA A 97 -37.84 7.57 15.31
CA ALA A 97 -36.73 8.02 16.14
C ALA A 97 -35.41 7.48 15.58
N VAL A 98 -34.36 8.30 15.56
CA VAL A 98 -33.03 7.88 15.10
C VAL A 98 -32.07 7.82 16.29
N THR A 99 -31.36 6.71 16.43
CA THR A 99 -30.31 6.53 17.46
C THR A 99 -28.97 6.26 16.81
N VAL A 100 -27.88 6.37 17.55
CA VAL A 100 -26.56 5.91 17.11
C VAL A 100 -26.42 4.42 17.48
N ALA A 101 -25.83 3.62 16.61
CA ALA A 101 -25.50 2.23 16.92
C ALA A 101 -24.55 2.17 18.14
N SER A 102 -24.60 1.11 18.93
CA SER A 102 -23.73 0.97 20.11
C SER A 102 -22.23 0.93 19.77
N THR A 103 -21.89 0.58 18.53
CA THR A 103 -20.55 0.62 17.94
C THR A 103 -20.09 2.04 17.56
N GLY A 104 -21.01 3.02 17.49
CA GLY A 104 -20.67 4.41 17.18
C GLY A 104 -20.34 4.71 15.71
N ASP A 105 -20.55 3.75 14.80
CA ASP A 105 -20.11 3.80 13.40
C ASP A 105 -21.23 4.10 12.37
N HIS A 106 -22.50 3.90 12.72
CA HIS A 106 -23.66 4.25 11.90
C HIS A 106 -24.90 4.69 12.71
N LEU A 107 -25.90 5.28 12.05
CA LEU A 107 -27.21 5.60 12.63
C LEU A 107 -28.21 4.45 12.44
N VAL A 108 -29.13 4.31 13.38
CA VAL A 108 -30.23 3.34 13.37
C VAL A 108 -31.56 4.09 13.41
N ALA A 109 -32.41 3.91 12.39
CA ALA A 109 -33.75 4.50 12.35
C ALA A 109 -34.81 3.50 12.84
N HIS A 110 -35.55 3.88 13.89
CA HIS A 110 -36.65 3.10 14.45
C HIS A 110 -37.97 3.65 13.93
N VAL A 111 -38.61 2.90 13.04
CA VAL A 111 -39.75 3.38 12.24
C VAL A 111 -41.03 2.71 12.71
N VAL A 112 -42.03 3.52 13.04
CA VAL A 112 -43.42 3.09 13.24
C VAL A 112 -44.16 3.22 11.91
N GLY A 113 -44.73 2.13 11.41
CA GLY A 113 -45.43 2.09 10.13
C GLY A 113 -44.73 1.21 9.09
N ARG A 114 -44.97 1.47 7.81
CA ARG A 114 -44.41 0.71 6.69
C ARG A 114 -43.09 1.34 6.24
N ILE A 115 -42.02 0.55 6.28
CA ILE A 115 -40.71 0.94 5.76
C ILE A 115 -40.72 0.76 4.23
N PRO A 116 -40.45 1.81 3.42
CA PRO A 116 -40.26 1.69 1.97
C PRO A 116 -39.08 0.77 1.62
N GLY A 117 -39.21 -0.02 0.54
CA GLY A 117 -38.17 -0.98 0.12
C GLY A 117 -36.88 -0.33 -0.42
N ASP A 118 -36.94 0.94 -0.81
CA ASP A 118 -35.87 1.74 -1.43
C ASP A 118 -35.36 2.87 -0.50
N LEU A 119 -35.50 2.67 0.81
CA LEU A 119 -35.26 3.71 1.82
C LEU A 119 -33.91 4.42 1.69
N THR A 120 -32.81 3.68 1.47
CA THR A 120 -31.47 4.27 1.33
C THR A 120 -31.41 5.24 0.16
N ALA A 121 -32.03 4.91 -0.97
CA ALA A 121 -32.09 5.78 -2.15
C ALA A 121 -32.93 7.04 -1.87
N LEU A 122 -34.09 6.88 -1.23
CA LEU A 122 -34.98 7.99 -0.87
C LEU A 122 -34.34 8.95 0.14
N LEU A 123 -33.56 8.43 1.10
CA LEU A 123 -32.86 9.23 2.10
C LEU A 123 -31.58 9.85 1.57
N SER A 124 -30.81 9.14 0.74
CA SER A 124 -29.58 9.68 0.13
C SER A 124 -29.86 10.82 -0.84
N ALA A 125 -31.08 10.90 -1.39
CA ALA A 125 -31.55 12.05 -2.17
C ALA A 125 -31.78 13.32 -1.33
N LYS A 126 -31.91 13.19 0.00
CA LYS A 126 -32.25 14.28 0.93
C LYS A 126 -31.20 14.55 2.00
N LEU A 127 -30.38 13.57 2.33
CA LEU A 127 -29.40 13.59 3.42
C LEU A 127 -28.01 13.20 2.90
N PRO A 128 -26.93 13.81 3.43
CA PRO A 128 -25.57 13.34 3.21
C PRO A 128 -25.39 11.87 3.63
N ALA A 129 -24.48 11.13 2.99
CA ALA A 129 -24.29 9.69 3.23
C ALA A 129 -24.05 9.33 4.71
N HIS A 130 -23.34 10.17 5.47
CA HIS A 130 -23.09 9.95 6.90
C HIS A 130 -24.31 10.23 7.81
N MET A 131 -25.37 10.84 7.28
CA MET A 131 -26.65 11.06 7.96
C MET A 131 -27.71 10.02 7.55
N VAL A 132 -27.44 9.21 6.53
CA VAL A 132 -28.33 8.12 6.12
C VAL A 132 -28.20 6.97 7.13
N PRO A 133 -29.30 6.50 7.75
CA PRO A 133 -29.26 5.38 8.67
C PRO A 133 -28.72 4.11 8.01
N GLY A 134 -27.64 3.55 8.58
CA GLY A 134 -27.06 2.28 8.14
C GLY A 134 -27.93 1.08 8.49
N ARG A 135 -28.93 1.26 9.36
CA ARG A 135 -29.89 0.22 9.74
C ARG A 135 -31.25 0.82 10.06
N VAL A 136 -32.32 0.13 9.65
CA VAL A 136 -33.70 0.58 9.88
C VAL A 136 -34.51 -0.55 10.47
N LEU A 137 -35.17 -0.29 11.59
CA LEU A 137 -35.88 -1.29 12.38
C LEU A 137 -37.36 -0.91 12.50
N PRO A 138 -38.29 -1.81 12.14
CA PRO A 138 -39.70 -1.57 12.39
C PRO A 138 -39.99 -1.74 13.89
N VAL A 139 -40.67 -0.76 14.48
CA VAL A 139 -41.13 -0.80 15.87
C VAL A 139 -42.65 -0.57 15.95
N ALA A 140 -43.33 -1.26 16.87
CA ALA A 140 -44.78 -1.16 17.00
C ALA A 140 -45.22 0.23 17.51
N ALA A 141 -44.41 0.85 18.38
CA ALA A 141 -44.58 2.22 18.87
C ALA A 141 -43.24 2.72 19.43
N LEU A 142 -43.02 4.05 19.43
CA LEU A 142 -41.84 4.64 20.07
C LEU A 142 -42.00 4.64 21.61
N PRO A 143 -41.05 4.09 22.38
CA PRO A 143 -41.14 4.03 23.83
C PRO A 143 -41.01 5.44 24.42
N LEU A 144 -41.84 5.74 25.43
CA LEU A 144 -41.83 7.00 26.15
C LEU A 144 -41.48 6.77 27.63
N THR A 145 -40.71 7.68 28.20
CA THR A 145 -40.42 7.78 29.63
C THR A 145 -41.69 8.15 30.44
N VAL A 146 -41.64 7.99 31.77
CA VAL A 146 -42.74 8.34 32.69
C VAL A 146 -43.21 9.81 32.62
N ASN A 147 -42.40 10.69 32.02
CA ASN A 147 -42.70 12.11 31.79
C ASN A 147 -43.19 12.41 30.35
N GLY A 148 -43.46 11.38 29.55
CA GLY A 148 -43.97 11.52 28.18
C GLY A 148 -42.93 11.93 27.13
N LYS A 149 -41.63 11.82 27.43
CA LYS A 149 -40.53 12.07 26.46
C LYS A 149 -40.02 10.76 25.85
N LEU A 150 -39.53 10.79 24.62
CA LEU A 150 -38.94 9.64 23.91
C LEU A 150 -37.80 8.99 24.72
N ASP A 151 -37.89 7.67 24.91
CA ASP A 151 -36.88 6.86 25.59
C ASP A 151 -35.90 6.25 24.56
N ARG A 152 -34.90 7.05 24.15
CA ARG A 152 -33.88 6.61 23.20
C ARG A 152 -33.00 5.48 23.75
N LYS A 153 -32.89 5.33 25.07
CA LYS A 153 -32.08 4.27 25.70
C LYS A 153 -32.72 2.90 25.48
N ALA A 154 -34.02 2.79 25.69
CA ALA A 154 -34.78 1.57 25.41
C ALA A 154 -34.70 1.15 23.93
N LEU A 155 -34.68 2.12 23.01
CA LEU A 155 -34.53 1.86 21.57
C LEU A 155 -33.15 1.27 21.22
N ILE A 156 -32.07 1.83 21.78
CA ILE A 156 -30.70 1.34 21.57
C ILE A 156 -30.55 -0.11 22.07
N GLU A 157 -31.09 -0.41 23.26
CA GLU A 157 -31.05 -1.76 23.83
C GLU A 157 -31.79 -2.78 22.95
N SER A 158 -32.96 -2.42 22.40
CA SER A 158 -33.73 -3.32 21.53
C SER A 158 -33.09 -3.61 20.17
N ALA A 159 -32.25 -2.71 19.66
CA ALA A 159 -31.58 -2.85 18.37
C ALA A 159 -30.42 -3.87 18.40
N GLN A 160 -29.93 -4.24 19.58
CA GLN A 160 -28.80 -5.17 19.71
C GLN A 160 -29.19 -6.64 19.43
N ASP A 161 -30.46 -7.00 19.61
CA ASP A 161 -30.94 -8.39 19.57
C ASP A 161 -31.31 -8.95 18.17
N THR A 162 -31.11 -8.20 17.06
CA THR A 162 -31.59 -8.61 15.72
C THR A 162 -30.56 -8.41 14.56
N SER A 163 -29.80 -9.45 14.18
CA SER A 163 -28.90 -9.46 12.98
C SER A 163 -29.08 -10.74 12.14
N PRO A 164 -29.11 -10.69 10.76
CA PRO A 164 -27.96 -11.09 9.88
C PRO A 164 -27.96 -10.45 8.42
N PRO A 165 -27.20 -10.90 7.36
CA PRO A 165 -25.77 -10.56 7.04
C PRO A 165 -25.33 -10.31 5.53
N VAL A 166 -24.04 -9.94 5.32
CA VAL A 166 -23.05 -10.10 4.17
C VAL A 166 -23.13 -9.29 2.84
N SER A 167 -22.43 -8.15 2.75
CA SER A 167 -21.66 -7.76 1.52
C SER A 167 -20.53 -6.75 1.83
N ASP A 168 -20.74 -5.82 2.76
CA ASP A 168 -19.70 -4.86 3.19
C ASP A 168 -18.63 -5.47 4.12
N SER A 169 -18.90 -6.63 4.72
CA SER A 169 -18.00 -7.24 5.70
C SER A 169 -16.74 -7.86 5.09
N ALA A 170 -16.80 -8.36 3.86
CA ALA A 170 -15.66 -9.04 3.23
C ALA A 170 -14.57 -8.06 2.79
N LEU A 171 -14.96 -6.93 2.19
CA LEU A 171 -14.02 -5.87 1.81
C LEU A 171 -13.35 -5.26 3.05
N ALA A 172 -14.15 -4.88 4.05
CA ALA A 172 -13.61 -4.32 5.30
C ALA A 172 -12.64 -5.30 5.97
N ALA A 173 -13.01 -6.59 6.07
CA ALA A 173 -12.13 -7.62 6.60
C ALA A 173 -10.83 -7.78 5.81
N LEU A 174 -10.87 -7.71 4.47
CA LEU A 174 -9.68 -7.83 3.64
C LEU A 174 -8.77 -6.60 3.74
N VAL A 175 -9.33 -5.40 3.84
CA VAL A 175 -8.57 -4.17 4.11
C VAL A 175 -7.89 -4.27 5.47
N ASP A 176 -8.59 -4.70 6.52
CA ASP A 176 -8.02 -4.87 7.84
C ASP A 176 -6.91 -5.94 7.86
N ILE A 177 -7.09 -7.05 7.14
CA ILE A 177 -6.07 -8.09 7.01
C ILE A 177 -4.84 -7.53 6.30
N PHE A 178 -5.01 -6.85 5.16
CA PHE A 178 -3.90 -6.24 4.43
C PHE A 178 -3.17 -5.22 5.31
N ALA A 179 -3.90 -4.30 5.97
CA ALA A 179 -3.34 -3.31 6.88
C ALA A 179 -2.54 -3.94 8.03
N ALA A 180 -3.03 -5.05 8.58
CA ALA A 180 -2.38 -5.77 9.67
C ALA A 180 -1.22 -6.67 9.20
N THR A 181 -1.00 -6.85 7.89
CA THR A 181 0.10 -7.67 7.34
C THR A 181 1.17 -6.85 6.61
N LEU A 182 0.77 -5.75 5.98
CA LEU A 182 1.61 -4.85 5.21
C LEU A 182 1.89 -3.61 6.07
N SER A 183 2.88 -3.68 6.96
CA SER A 183 3.23 -2.57 7.85
C SER A 183 3.59 -1.30 7.06
N ASP A 184 3.16 -0.14 7.57
CA ASP A 184 3.46 1.23 7.10
C ASP A 184 2.78 1.72 5.81
N SER A 185 1.68 1.10 5.37
CA SER A 185 0.86 1.63 4.27
C SER A 185 -0.55 1.98 4.78
N GLN A 186 -1.10 3.14 4.41
CA GLN A 186 -2.55 3.34 4.52
C GLN A 186 -3.20 2.40 3.51
N VAL A 187 -3.57 1.22 3.97
CA VAL A 187 -4.23 0.21 3.15
C VAL A 187 -5.70 0.58 3.00
N ASP A 188 -6.15 0.65 1.77
CA ASP A 188 -7.54 0.80 1.37
C ASP A 188 -7.99 -0.38 0.49
N GLY A 189 -9.21 -0.28 -0.05
CA GLY A 189 -9.79 -1.33 -0.90
C GLY A 189 -8.97 -1.61 -2.17
N ASP A 190 -8.16 -0.68 -2.64
CA ASP A 190 -7.52 -0.73 -3.96
C ASP A 190 -5.99 -0.84 -3.87
N THR A 191 -5.47 -1.03 -2.65
CA THR A 191 -4.06 -1.23 -2.39
C THR A 191 -3.54 -2.52 -3.03
N ASP A 192 -2.59 -2.39 -3.96
CA ASP A 192 -1.91 -3.53 -4.59
C ASP A 192 -0.94 -4.20 -3.60
N PHE A 193 -1.18 -5.49 -3.37
CA PHE A 193 -0.46 -6.32 -2.41
C PHE A 193 1.07 -6.31 -2.62
N PHE A 194 1.55 -6.48 -3.86
CA PHE A 194 2.98 -6.61 -4.13
C PHE A 194 3.67 -5.24 -4.13
N ARG A 195 2.97 -4.20 -4.58
CA ARG A 195 3.48 -2.81 -4.53
C ARG A 195 3.62 -2.29 -3.10
N ALA A 196 2.74 -2.72 -2.21
CA ALA A 196 2.82 -2.44 -0.78
C ALA A 196 3.91 -3.25 -0.05
N GLY A 197 4.75 -3.98 -0.78
CA GLY A 197 5.85 -4.78 -0.22
C GLY A 197 5.43 -6.17 0.25
N GLY A 198 4.29 -6.68 -0.22
CA GLY A 198 3.87 -8.05 -0.01
C GLY A 198 4.68 -9.05 -0.84
N ASP A 199 5.00 -10.18 -0.23
CA ASP A 199 5.67 -11.31 -0.88
C ASP A 199 4.82 -12.60 -0.79
N SER A 200 5.33 -13.71 -1.32
CA SER A 200 4.60 -14.99 -1.32
C SER A 200 4.34 -15.57 0.08
N ILE A 201 5.16 -15.23 1.08
CA ILE A 201 4.99 -15.67 2.48
C ILE A 201 3.92 -14.80 3.16
N VAL A 202 3.98 -13.48 2.97
CA VAL A 202 2.95 -12.55 3.47
C VAL A 202 1.59 -12.89 2.85
N ALA A 203 1.54 -13.31 1.58
CA ALA A 203 0.30 -13.72 0.92
C ALA A 203 -0.33 -14.93 1.61
N ILE A 204 0.47 -15.90 2.07
CA ILE A 204 -0.01 -17.05 2.85
C ILE A 204 -0.62 -16.57 4.18
N THR A 205 0.01 -15.61 4.86
CA THR A 205 -0.52 -15.00 6.09
C THR A 205 -1.88 -14.32 5.85
N VAL A 206 -2.01 -13.53 4.77
CA VAL A 206 -3.27 -12.90 4.36
C VAL A 206 -4.37 -13.95 4.14
N ILE A 207 -4.07 -15.03 3.39
CA ILE A 207 -5.01 -16.10 3.10
C ILE A 207 -5.46 -16.82 4.38
N ASN A 208 -4.52 -17.09 5.28
CA ASN A 208 -4.80 -17.75 6.55
C ASN A 208 -5.72 -16.89 7.45
N ARG A 209 -5.47 -15.58 7.53
CA ARG A 209 -6.33 -14.65 8.28
C ARG A 209 -7.71 -14.50 7.63
N ALA A 210 -7.78 -14.39 6.30
CA ALA A 210 -9.04 -14.29 5.57
C ALA A 210 -9.93 -15.52 5.82
N ARG A 211 -9.35 -16.72 5.83
CA ARG A 211 -10.08 -17.96 6.11
C ARG A 211 -10.55 -18.10 7.55
N ALA A 212 -9.81 -17.57 8.52
CA ALA A 212 -10.28 -17.50 9.90
C ALA A 212 -11.59 -16.69 10.02
N LEU A 213 -11.81 -15.74 9.10
CA LEU A 213 -13.05 -14.98 8.96
C LEU A 213 -14.07 -15.61 7.99
N GLY A 214 -13.82 -16.83 7.52
CA GLY A 214 -14.71 -17.55 6.60
C GLY A 214 -14.60 -17.11 5.14
N LEU A 215 -13.56 -16.37 4.74
CA LEU A 215 -13.34 -15.90 3.36
C LEU A 215 -12.44 -16.89 2.58
N PRO A 216 -12.97 -17.67 1.62
CA PRO A 216 -12.21 -18.72 0.93
C PRO A 216 -11.32 -18.17 -0.20
N ILE A 217 -10.18 -17.58 0.17
CA ILE A 217 -9.17 -17.09 -0.79
C ILE A 217 -8.17 -18.21 -1.13
N ALA A 218 -7.84 -18.38 -2.41
CA ALA A 218 -6.75 -19.24 -2.85
C ALA A 218 -5.44 -18.43 -3.07
N PRO A 219 -4.25 -19.05 -2.96
CA PRO A 219 -2.99 -18.38 -3.28
C PRO A 219 -3.00 -17.67 -4.64
N ARG A 220 -3.48 -18.36 -5.67
CA ARG A 220 -3.63 -17.80 -7.03
C ARG A 220 -4.48 -16.53 -7.07
N ASP A 221 -5.50 -16.41 -6.22
CA ASP A 221 -6.41 -15.27 -6.22
C ASP A 221 -5.67 -13.99 -5.77
N VAL A 222 -4.76 -14.07 -4.78
CA VAL A 222 -3.94 -12.92 -4.34
C VAL A 222 -3.02 -12.43 -5.45
N PHE A 223 -2.38 -13.35 -6.18
CA PHE A 223 -1.48 -13.02 -7.30
C PHE A 223 -2.21 -12.39 -8.50
N LEU A 224 -3.42 -12.87 -8.79
CA LEU A 224 -4.18 -12.39 -9.95
C LEU A 224 -4.97 -11.11 -9.68
N LEU A 225 -5.62 -11.03 -8.52
CA LEU A 225 -6.58 -9.96 -8.20
C LEU A 225 -5.91 -8.80 -7.48
N ARG A 226 -4.81 -9.06 -6.76
CA ARG A 226 -3.84 -8.09 -6.21
C ARG A 226 -4.38 -7.09 -5.18
N THR A 227 -5.68 -6.76 -5.14
CA THR A 227 -6.28 -5.76 -4.24
C THR A 227 -7.40 -6.35 -3.36
N PRO A 228 -7.67 -5.79 -2.16
CA PRO A 228 -8.78 -6.20 -1.30
C PRO A 228 -10.15 -6.16 -1.99
N ARG A 229 -10.41 -5.15 -2.83
CA ARG A 229 -11.65 -4.98 -3.58
C ARG A 229 -11.82 -6.07 -4.62
N ALA A 230 -10.82 -6.31 -5.47
CA ALA A 230 -10.89 -7.35 -6.47
C ALA A 230 -11.04 -8.75 -5.84
N LEU A 231 -10.40 -8.99 -4.69
CA LEU A 231 -10.60 -10.20 -3.89
C LEU A 231 -12.03 -10.29 -3.34
N ALA A 232 -12.58 -9.22 -2.78
CA ALA A 232 -13.95 -9.20 -2.26
C ALA A 232 -15.01 -9.42 -3.37
N GLU A 233 -14.81 -8.81 -4.53
CA GLU A 233 -15.68 -8.99 -5.71
C GLU A 233 -15.62 -10.42 -6.25
N HIS A 234 -14.42 -11.01 -6.31
CA HIS A 234 -14.25 -12.41 -6.68
C HIS A 234 -14.91 -13.36 -5.69
N LEU A 235 -14.88 -13.05 -4.39
CA LEU A 235 -15.62 -13.80 -3.38
C LEU A 235 -17.14 -13.66 -3.54
N GLY A 236 -17.63 -12.49 -3.96
CA GLY A 236 -19.06 -12.24 -4.22
C GLY A 236 -19.60 -12.95 -5.46
N THR A 237 -18.75 -13.28 -6.43
CA THR A 237 -19.13 -13.96 -7.68
C THR A 237 -18.98 -15.48 -7.65
N ARG A 238 -18.33 -16.03 -6.62
CA ARG A 238 -18.07 -17.47 -6.50
C ARG A 238 -19.10 -18.15 -5.59
N ALA A 239 -19.84 -19.12 -6.13
CA ALA A 239 -20.39 -20.18 -5.29
C ALA A 239 -19.20 -21.00 -4.74
N ALA A 240 -19.16 -21.24 -3.43
CA ALA A 240 -18.10 -22.02 -2.80
C ALA A 240 -17.98 -23.38 -3.53
N PRO A 241 -16.84 -23.70 -4.16
CA PRO A 241 -16.69 -25.02 -4.76
C PRO A 241 -16.78 -26.07 -3.66
N GLU A 242 -17.59 -27.11 -3.85
CA GLU A 242 -17.57 -28.31 -3.01
C GLU A 242 -16.20 -28.97 -3.18
N ARG A 243 -15.27 -28.62 -2.30
CA ARG A 243 -14.00 -29.33 -2.17
C ARG A 243 -14.27 -30.61 -1.36
N PRO A 244 -13.77 -31.77 -1.80
CA PRO A 244 -13.85 -32.96 -0.97
C PRO A 244 -13.21 -32.66 0.39
N ALA A 245 -13.90 -33.03 1.47
CA ALA A 245 -13.38 -32.84 2.81
C ALA A 245 -12.02 -33.57 2.93
N PRO A 246 -11.00 -32.93 3.53
CA PRO A 246 -9.69 -33.56 3.69
C PRO A 246 -9.85 -34.88 4.44
N VAL A 247 -9.30 -35.96 3.90
CA VAL A 247 -9.40 -37.28 4.51
C VAL A 247 -8.34 -37.37 5.60
N ARG A 248 -8.76 -37.36 6.88
CA ARG A 248 -7.86 -37.68 7.98
C ARG A 248 -7.40 -39.14 7.85
N ARG A 249 -6.20 -39.35 7.32
CA ARG A 249 -5.50 -40.63 7.41
C ARG A 249 -4.61 -40.62 8.65
N GLU A 250 -5.06 -41.28 9.71
CA GLU A 250 -4.24 -41.54 10.88
C GLU A 250 -3.59 -42.93 10.77
N GLY A 251 -2.26 -43.00 10.89
CA GLY A 251 -1.54 -44.27 11.14
C GLY A 251 -1.03 -45.06 9.92
N GLY A 252 -0.77 -44.43 8.77
CA GLY A 252 -0.12 -45.08 7.60
C GLY A 252 1.36 -44.70 7.41
N PRO A 253 2.12 -45.46 6.58
CA PRO A 253 3.48 -45.07 6.19
C PRO A 253 3.43 -43.82 5.30
N ILE A 254 4.26 -42.84 5.62
CA ILE A 254 4.42 -41.60 4.87
C ILE A 254 5.74 -41.71 4.09
N PRO A 255 5.73 -41.55 2.75
CA PRO A 255 6.96 -41.49 1.97
C PRO A 255 7.82 -40.30 2.41
N PRO A 256 9.16 -40.43 2.50
CA PRO A 256 10.01 -39.28 2.73
C PRO A 256 9.94 -38.33 1.53
N THR A 257 9.73 -37.04 1.77
CA THR A 257 9.72 -36.00 0.74
C THR A 257 11.13 -35.73 0.20
N PRO A 258 11.29 -35.05 -0.96
CA PRO A 258 12.61 -34.76 -1.51
C PRO A 258 13.57 -34.08 -0.53
N ILE A 259 13.09 -33.12 0.27
CA ILE A 259 13.91 -32.40 1.25
C ILE A 259 14.38 -33.31 2.41
N ILE A 260 13.54 -34.24 2.86
CA ILE A 260 13.91 -35.23 3.89
C ILE A 260 14.95 -36.23 3.34
N LEU A 261 14.80 -36.65 2.08
CA LEU A 261 15.77 -37.49 1.41
C LEU A 261 17.09 -36.76 1.14
N ARG A 262 17.03 -35.46 0.86
CA ARG A 262 18.21 -34.61 0.77
C ARG A 262 18.94 -34.55 2.11
N GLN A 263 18.24 -34.34 3.22
CA GLN A 263 18.84 -34.38 4.56
C GLN A 263 19.52 -35.74 4.84
N ARG A 264 18.88 -36.85 4.45
CA ARG A 264 19.51 -38.18 4.54
C ARG A 264 20.80 -38.27 3.71
N GLU A 265 20.81 -37.70 2.51
CA GLU A 265 21.96 -37.71 1.59
C GLU A 265 23.14 -36.84 2.07
N LEU A 266 22.84 -35.74 2.78
CA LEU A 266 23.84 -34.92 3.45
C LEU A 266 24.46 -35.65 4.66
N GLY A 267 23.70 -36.56 5.28
CA GLY A 267 24.16 -37.40 6.38
C GLY A 267 24.05 -36.69 7.71
N GLY A 268 25.05 -36.88 8.59
CA GLY A 268 25.18 -36.25 9.90
C GLY A 268 24.18 -36.66 10.98
N SER A 269 24.31 -36.07 12.17
CA SER A 269 23.42 -36.35 13.31
C SER A 269 22.07 -35.63 13.14
N LEU A 270 20.97 -36.32 13.46
CA LEU A 270 19.66 -35.67 13.64
C LEU A 270 19.46 -35.14 15.07
N ALA A 271 20.37 -35.44 16.00
CA ALA A 271 20.28 -34.92 17.35
C ALA A 271 20.38 -33.39 17.33
N ARG A 272 19.46 -32.72 18.01
CA ARG A 272 19.35 -31.24 18.04
C ARG A 272 19.19 -30.58 16.66
N PHE A 273 18.76 -31.33 15.63
CA PHE A 273 18.34 -30.77 14.34
C PHE A 273 16.95 -30.13 14.50
N ALA A 274 16.92 -29.01 15.21
CA ALA A 274 15.72 -28.40 15.75
C ALA A 274 15.74 -26.89 15.59
N GLN A 275 14.55 -26.31 15.54
CA GLN A 275 14.31 -24.88 15.54
C GLN A 275 13.54 -24.51 16.81
N ALA A 276 13.74 -23.29 17.30
CA ALA A 276 13.00 -22.79 18.46
C ALA A 276 12.52 -21.36 18.27
N ARG A 277 11.36 -21.08 18.86
CA ARG A 277 10.71 -19.77 18.89
C ARG A 277 10.15 -19.49 20.29
N THR A 278 9.94 -18.21 20.57
CA THR A 278 9.29 -17.76 21.79
C THR A 278 7.93 -17.16 21.48
N LEU A 279 6.99 -17.29 22.41
CA LEU A 279 5.68 -16.66 22.37
C LEU A 279 5.42 -15.99 23.72
N LEU A 280 5.17 -14.69 23.70
CA LEU A 280 4.76 -13.95 24.90
C LEU A 280 3.30 -14.29 25.22
N VAL A 281 3.03 -14.75 26.44
CA VAL A 281 1.71 -15.20 26.85
C VAL A 281 0.97 -14.08 27.62
N PRO A 282 -0.30 -13.78 27.26
CA PRO A 282 -1.12 -12.78 27.94
C PRO A 282 -1.29 -12.99 29.46
N GLU A 283 -1.67 -11.92 30.14
CA GLU A 283 -1.74 -11.85 31.60
C GLU A 283 -2.98 -12.63 32.08
N GLY A 284 -2.84 -13.40 33.15
CA GLY A 284 -3.92 -14.25 33.66
C GLY A 284 -4.00 -15.67 33.06
N ILE A 285 -3.11 -16.02 32.14
CA ILE A 285 -2.95 -17.39 31.60
C ILE A 285 -1.89 -18.13 32.41
N GLY A 286 -2.27 -19.26 33.01
CA GLY A 286 -1.40 -20.09 33.84
C GLY A 286 -0.84 -21.32 33.11
N HIS A 287 0.03 -22.07 33.80
CA HIS A 287 0.66 -23.29 33.25
C HIS A 287 -0.35 -24.31 32.71
N ALA A 288 -1.49 -24.51 33.39
CA ALA A 288 -2.53 -25.43 32.94
C ALA A 288 -3.19 -24.99 31.63
N ASP A 289 -3.26 -23.68 31.36
CA ASP A 289 -3.82 -23.14 30.11
C ASP A 289 -2.83 -23.35 28.97
N VAL A 290 -1.54 -23.10 29.23
CA VAL A 290 -0.44 -23.37 28.31
C VAL A 290 -0.37 -24.85 27.95
N GLU A 291 -0.51 -25.75 28.93
CA GLU A 291 -0.52 -27.19 28.69
C GLU A 291 -1.72 -27.64 27.87
N ARG A 292 -2.92 -27.10 28.12
CA ARG A 292 -4.09 -27.38 27.27
C ARG A 292 -3.89 -26.87 25.84
N ALA A 293 -3.35 -25.67 25.68
CA ALA A 293 -3.07 -25.10 24.36
C ALA A 293 -2.05 -25.93 23.57
N ALA A 294 -0.94 -26.31 24.20
CA ALA A 294 0.09 -27.17 23.59
C ALA A 294 -0.49 -28.51 23.11
N ASN A 295 -1.29 -29.18 23.95
CA ASN A 295 -1.96 -30.43 23.59
C ASN A 295 -2.96 -30.26 22.43
N THR A 296 -3.72 -29.16 22.43
CA THR A 296 -4.68 -28.84 21.36
C THR A 296 -3.97 -28.68 20.01
N VAL A 297 -2.85 -27.97 19.98
CA VAL A 297 -2.06 -27.75 18.76
C VAL A 297 -1.40 -29.04 18.26
N VAL A 298 -0.83 -29.86 19.15
CA VAL A 298 -0.21 -31.15 18.79
C VAL A 298 -1.25 -32.15 18.26
N ALA A 299 -2.46 -32.13 18.81
CA ALA A 299 -3.56 -32.96 18.30
C ALA A 299 -4.04 -32.50 16.92
N ALA A 300 -4.09 -31.19 16.68
CA ALA A 300 -4.52 -30.61 15.40
C ALA A 300 -3.55 -30.88 14.24
N HIS A 301 -2.24 -31.02 14.52
CA HIS A 301 -1.19 -31.16 13.51
C HIS A 301 -0.46 -32.51 13.58
N PRO A 302 -0.84 -33.52 12.76
CA PRO A 302 -0.25 -34.85 12.77
C PRO A 302 1.28 -34.91 12.61
N THR A 303 1.89 -33.94 11.93
CA THR A 303 3.35 -33.84 11.75
C THR A 303 4.11 -33.54 13.03
N LEU A 304 3.45 -32.96 14.05
CA LEU A 304 4.01 -32.81 15.39
C LEU A 304 4.11 -34.13 16.18
N ARG A 305 3.64 -35.22 15.58
CA ARG A 305 3.75 -36.60 16.08
C ARG A 305 4.50 -37.49 15.08
N LEU A 306 5.28 -36.90 14.18
CA LEU A 306 6.05 -37.62 13.18
C LEU A 306 7.03 -38.61 13.85
N ARG A 307 7.10 -39.82 13.31
CA ARG A 307 8.06 -40.86 13.67
C ARG A 307 8.86 -41.27 12.45
N LEU A 308 10.18 -41.25 12.60
CA LEU A 308 11.13 -41.75 11.62
C LEU A 308 11.49 -43.20 11.97
N ARG A 309 11.32 -44.11 11.02
CA ARG A 309 11.89 -45.46 11.08
C ARG A 309 13.00 -45.58 10.06
N ALA A 310 14.18 -45.92 10.53
CA ALA A 310 15.36 -46.16 9.70
C ALA A 310 15.75 -47.65 9.81
N GLU A 311 15.20 -48.49 8.92
CA GLU A 311 15.52 -49.92 8.86
C GLU A 311 16.37 -50.19 7.63
N HIS A 312 17.52 -50.87 7.80
CA HIS A 312 18.44 -51.22 6.71
C HIS A 312 18.86 -50.03 5.81
N GLY A 313 18.93 -48.81 6.39
CA GLY A 313 19.27 -47.59 5.67
C GLY A 313 18.10 -46.93 4.90
N VAL A 314 16.90 -47.53 4.93
CA VAL A 314 15.70 -46.95 4.33
C VAL A 314 14.93 -46.15 5.36
N TRP A 315 14.67 -44.88 5.04
CA TRP A 315 13.85 -44.00 5.88
C TRP A 315 12.39 -44.15 5.47
N THR A 316 11.55 -44.44 6.46
CA THR A 316 10.10 -44.40 6.33
C THR A 316 9.55 -43.52 7.45
N LEU A 317 8.55 -42.71 7.12
CA LEU A 317 7.91 -41.84 8.09
C LEU A 317 6.55 -42.44 8.48
N GLY A 318 6.02 -42.00 9.60
CA GLY A 318 4.66 -42.30 10.01
C GLY A 318 4.22 -41.35 11.10
N THR A 319 2.93 -41.36 11.41
CA THR A 319 2.39 -40.57 12.53
C THR A 319 2.22 -41.45 13.74
N GLY A 320 2.78 -41.02 14.89
CA GLY A 320 2.58 -41.66 16.18
C GLY A 320 1.15 -41.50 16.70
N PRO A 321 0.74 -42.32 17.69
CA PRO A 321 -0.58 -42.20 18.30
C PRO A 321 -0.76 -40.84 18.98
N ASP A 322 -2.00 -40.44 19.20
CA ASP A 322 -2.28 -39.26 20.01
C ASP A 322 -1.78 -39.49 21.44
N ARG A 323 -0.98 -38.55 21.95
CA ARG A 323 -0.39 -38.62 23.28
C ARG A 323 -0.33 -37.22 23.88
N GLY A 324 -0.64 -37.13 25.17
CA GLY A 324 -0.48 -35.88 25.90
C GLY A 324 0.99 -35.44 25.91
N ILE A 325 1.23 -34.16 25.65
CA ILE A 325 2.53 -33.51 25.79
C ILE A 325 2.54 -32.74 27.10
N THR A 326 3.63 -32.90 27.87
CA THR A 326 3.85 -32.16 29.11
C THR A 326 4.64 -30.89 28.83
N VAL A 327 4.20 -29.77 29.41
CA VAL A 327 4.93 -28.50 29.35
C VAL A 327 5.89 -28.40 30.53
N VAL A 328 7.19 -28.30 30.26
CA VAL A 328 8.22 -28.17 31.30
C VAL A 328 8.11 -26.79 31.94
N ARG A 329 7.90 -26.74 33.25
CA ARG A 329 7.76 -25.47 33.99
C ARG A 329 9.11 -25.04 34.57
N HIS A 330 9.46 -23.77 34.37
CA HIS A 330 10.62 -23.13 34.99
C HIS A 330 10.17 -21.94 35.84
N ASP A 331 10.34 -22.07 37.16
CA ASP A 331 9.88 -21.11 38.17
C ASP A 331 10.94 -20.06 38.57
N THR A 332 12.14 -20.16 38.00
CA THR A 332 13.27 -19.30 38.35
C THR A 332 13.42 -18.16 37.35
N ALA A 333 13.56 -16.93 37.86
CA ALA A 333 13.81 -15.74 37.03
C ALA A 333 15.17 -15.77 36.28
N ALA A 334 16.03 -16.75 36.59
CA ALA A 334 17.34 -16.94 35.96
C ALA A 334 17.30 -17.88 34.74
N ALA A 335 16.16 -18.47 34.40
CA ALA A 335 16.04 -19.36 33.24
C ALA A 335 16.04 -18.52 31.93
N ASP A 336 17.12 -18.64 31.18
CA ASP A 336 17.26 -18.03 29.85
C ASP A 336 16.57 -18.89 28.76
N ALA A 337 15.83 -18.25 27.86
CA ALA A 337 15.05 -18.93 26.82
C ALA A 337 15.93 -19.76 25.87
N THR A 338 17.12 -19.25 25.51
CA THR A 338 18.06 -19.96 24.63
C THR A 338 18.59 -21.22 25.29
N THR A 339 18.96 -21.14 26.58
CA THR A 339 19.41 -22.30 27.37
C THR A 339 18.33 -23.36 27.44
N VAL A 340 17.09 -22.96 27.74
CA VAL A 340 15.93 -23.87 27.82
C VAL A 340 15.61 -24.52 26.47
N ALA A 341 15.68 -23.77 25.38
CA ALA A 341 15.52 -24.30 24.03
C ALA A 341 16.60 -25.33 23.68
N ASN A 342 17.86 -25.08 24.07
CA ASN A 342 18.96 -26.02 23.87
C ASN A 342 18.76 -27.34 24.64
N GLU A 343 18.30 -27.26 25.88
CA GLU A 343 17.95 -28.44 26.68
C GLU A 343 16.79 -29.22 26.04
N ALA A 344 15.76 -28.53 25.56
CA ALA A 344 14.63 -29.14 24.86
C ALA A 344 15.05 -29.82 23.56
N ALA A 345 15.86 -29.14 22.73
CA ALA A 345 16.40 -29.69 21.49
C ALA A 345 17.22 -30.96 21.72
N GLY A 346 17.94 -31.05 22.84
CA GLY A 346 18.70 -32.24 23.23
C GLY A 346 17.85 -33.46 23.59
N ARG A 347 16.55 -33.27 23.86
CA ARG A 347 15.59 -34.36 24.16
C ARG A 347 14.79 -34.79 22.94
N LEU A 348 14.75 -33.99 21.88
CA LEU A 348 14.01 -34.35 20.67
C LEU A 348 14.67 -35.54 19.98
N ASP A 349 13.85 -36.52 19.65
CA ASP A 349 14.23 -37.73 18.93
C ASP A 349 13.11 -38.13 17.96
N PRO A 350 13.32 -37.96 16.63
CA PRO A 350 12.33 -38.33 15.64
C PRO A 350 12.07 -39.84 15.59
N VAL A 351 12.97 -40.69 16.09
CA VAL A 351 12.79 -42.16 16.08
C VAL A 351 11.73 -42.58 17.10
N SER A 352 11.80 -42.07 18.33
CA SER A 352 10.76 -42.27 19.35
C SER A 352 9.48 -41.44 19.10
N GLY A 353 9.57 -40.43 18.23
CA GLY A 353 8.50 -39.53 17.84
C GLY A 353 8.39 -38.28 18.71
N GLU A 354 9.44 -37.96 19.45
CA GLU A 354 9.59 -36.72 20.22
C GLU A 354 10.12 -35.62 19.30
N VAL A 355 9.22 -35.03 18.51
CA VAL A 355 9.57 -34.01 17.50
C VAL A 355 9.16 -32.59 17.91
N ILE A 356 8.52 -32.41 19.06
CA ILE A 356 8.19 -31.09 19.61
C ILE A 356 8.22 -31.12 21.14
N ALA A 357 8.66 -30.01 21.74
CA ALA A 357 8.70 -29.79 23.17
C ALA A 357 8.30 -28.34 23.51
N PHE A 358 7.73 -28.17 24.70
CA PHE A 358 7.26 -26.88 25.22
C PHE A 358 7.84 -26.64 26.61
N ALA A 359 8.30 -25.41 26.86
CA ALA A 359 8.76 -24.97 28.16
C ALA A 359 8.16 -23.62 28.53
N TRP A 360 7.64 -23.50 29.75
CA TRP A 360 6.98 -22.32 30.28
C TRP A 360 7.89 -21.59 31.27
N LEU A 361 8.32 -20.38 30.91
CA LEU A 361 9.09 -19.47 31.76
C LEU A 361 8.12 -18.53 32.48
N GLU A 362 7.61 -18.96 33.63
CA GLU A 362 6.50 -18.29 34.32
C GLU A 362 6.80 -16.83 34.71
N PRO A 363 7.99 -16.48 35.27
CA PRO A 363 8.30 -15.10 35.64
C PRO A 363 8.39 -14.16 34.43
N ALA A 364 8.87 -14.66 33.30
CA ALA A 364 9.00 -13.89 32.05
C ALA A 364 7.71 -13.92 31.21
N ARG A 365 6.75 -14.77 31.57
CA ARG A 365 5.54 -15.08 30.80
C ARG A 365 5.82 -15.50 29.36
N THR A 366 6.89 -16.27 29.18
CA THR A 366 7.36 -16.68 27.86
C THR A 366 7.20 -18.18 27.67
N LEU A 367 6.48 -18.58 26.63
CA LEU A 367 6.44 -19.95 26.15
C LEU A 367 7.57 -20.17 25.13
N VAL A 368 8.47 -21.10 25.43
CA VAL A 368 9.51 -21.57 24.52
C VAL A 368 8.97 -22.82 23.80
N VAL A 369 8.94 -22.78 22.48
CA VAL A 369 8.54 -23.90 21.63
C VAL A 369 9.76 -24.38 20.87
N THR A 370 10.08 -25.67 20.97
CA THR A 370 11.22 -26.28 20.28
C THR A 370 10.73 -27.44 19.44
N ALA A 371 10.94 -27.40 18.14
CA ALA A 371 10.45 -28.40 17.20
C ALA A 371 11.60 -28.95 16.34
N HIS A 372 11.59 -30.26 16.10
CA HIS A 372 12.55 -30.93 15.24
C HIS A 372 12.28 -30.52 13.78
N HIS A 373 13.31 -30.17 13.03
CA HIS A 373 13.15 -29.55 11.72
C HIS A 373 12.49 -30.48 10.68
N LEU A 374 12.58 -31.80 10.85
CA LEU A 374 11.77 -32.78 10.07
C LEU A 374 10.25 -32.55 10.12
N ALA A 375 9.74 -31.89 11.16
CA ALA A 375 8.31 -31.65 11.35
C ALA A 375 7.86 -30.25 10.93
N VAL A 376 8.78 -29.28 10.78
CA VAL A 376 8.45 -27.85 10.62
C VAL A 376 9.38 -27.16 9.64
N ASP A 377 8.83 -26.20 8.89
CA ASP A 377 9.57 -25.22 8.10
C ASP A 377 9.24 -23.77 8.54
N ALA A 378 9.83 -22.77 7.88
CA ALA A 378 9.60 -21.36 8.20
C ALA A 378 8.11 -20.99 8.19
N VAL A 379 7.35 -21.44 7.18
CA VAL A 379 5.90 -21.17 7.08
C VAL A 379 5.11 -21.93 8.15
N SER A 380 5.56 -23.11 8.56
CA SER A 380 4.93 -23.88 9.64
C SER A 380 4.93 -23.11 10.96
N TRP A 381 5.96 -22.30 11.23
CA TRP A 381 5.99 -21.47 12.43
C TRP A 381 4.88 -20.42 12.45
N LEU A 382 4.52 -19.84 11.31
CA LEU A 382 3.40 -18.89 11.21
C LEU A 382 2.09 -19.56 11.63
N ILE A 383 1.86 -20.80 11.19
CA ILE A 383 0.67 -21.59 11.54
C ILE A 383 0.69 -21.98 13.02
N LEU A 384 1.83 -22.48 13.51
CA LEU A 384 1.97 -22.96 14.89
C LEU A 384 1.81 -21.85 15.93
N LEU A 385 2.42 -20.69 15.69
CA LEU A 385 2.34 -19.56 16.63
C LEU A 385 0.93 -18.95 16.65
N ASP A 386 0.26 -18.87 15.49
CA ASP A 386 -1.13 -18.45 15.36
C ASP A 386 -2.09 -19.41 16.08
N ASP A 387 -1.93 -20.71 15.88
CA ASP A 387 -2.75 -21.73 16.55
C ASP A 387 -2.48 -21.79 18.05
N LEU A 388 -1.23 -21.63 18.51
CA LEU A 388 -0.91 -21.53 19.93
C LEU A 388 -1.56 -20.30 20.56
N ALA A 389 -1.45 -19.13 19.93
CA ALA A 389 -2.08 -17.91 20.43
C ALA A 389 -3.61 -18.06 20.51
N THR A 390 -4.23 -18.73 19.52
CA THR A 390 -5.66 -19.01 19.47
C THR A 390 -6.10 -20.00 20.55
N ALA A 391 -5.38 -21.11 20.70
CA ALA A 391 -5.67 -22.11 21.73
C ALA A 391 -5.47 -21.55 23.15
N LEU A 392 -4.50 -20.64 23.36
CA LEU A 392 -4.29 -19.96 24.64
C LEU A 392 -5.47 -19.06 25.04
N ARG A 393 -6.20 -18.49 24.07
CA ARG A 393 -7.45 -17.74 24.33
C ARG A 393 -8.65 -18.66 24.61
N GLY A 394 -8.53 -19.95 24.33
CA GLY A 394 -9.62 -20.93 24.43
C GLY A 394 -10.53 -20.98 23.20
N ASP A 395 -10.13 -20.32 22.11
CA ASP A 395 -10.88 -20.31 20.85
C ASP A 395 -10.64 -21.63 20.06
N PRO A 396 -11.64 -22.12 19.29
CA PRO A 396 -11.46 -23.30 18.46
C PRO A 396 -10.47 -23.03 17.31
N LEU A 397 -9.57 -23.99 17.05
CA LEU A 397 -8.64 -23.91 15.92
C LEU A 397 -9.37 -24.04 14.58
N VAL A 398 -8.88 -23.31 13.58
CA VAL A 398 -9.33 -23.47 12.19
C VAL A 398 -8.98 -24.88 11.70
N PRO A 399 -9.88 -25.60 11.02
CA PRO A 399 -9.60 -26.94 10.54
C PRO A 399 -8.35 -27.00 9.64
N PRO A 400 -7.53 -28.06 9.74
CA PRO A 400 -6.37 -28.24 8.87
C PRO A 400 -6.81 -28.48 7.42
N THR A 401 -5.94 -28.10 6.48
CA THR A 401 -6.12 -28.30 5.03
C THR A 401 -5.60 -29.69 4.60
N THR A 402 -5.14 -29.86 3.35
CA THR A 402 -4.57 -31.12 2.86
C THR A 402 -3.42 -31.56 3.75
N SER A 403 -3.39 -32.83 4.14
CA SER A 403 -2.37 -33.33 5.08
C SER A 403 -0.98 -33.42 4.45
N PHE A 404 0.08 -33.33 5.28
CA PHE A 404 1.45 -33.55 4.81
C PHE A 404 1.67 -34.97 4.23
N ALA A 405 0.91 -35.96 4.73
CA ALA A 405 0.93 -37.32 4.21
C ALA A 405 0.41 -37.40 2.77
N GLU A 406 -0.74 -36.77 2.48
CA GLU A 406 -1.29 -36.69 1.11
C GLU A 406 -0.34 -35.95 0.16
N TYR A 407 0.33 -34.89 0.64
CA TYR A 407 1.38 -34.22 -0.12
C TYR A 407 2.53 -35.15 -0.47
N ALA A 408 3.10 -35.84 0.52
CA ALA A 408 4.23 -36.75 0.32
C ALA A 408 3.86 -37.94 -0.61
N GLU A 409 2.66 -38.50 -0.47
CA GLU A 409 2.14 -39.53 -1.37
C GLU A 409 2.01 -39.01 -2.80
N ALA A 410 1.44 -37.82 -3.01
CA ALA A 410 1.30 -37.23 -4.33
C ALA A 410 2.66 -37.00 -5.01
N LEU A 411 3.67 -36.53 -4.27
CA LEU A 411 5.02 -36.37 -4.81
C LEU A 411 5.66 -37.70 -5.22
N ALA A 412 5.50 -38.73 -4.38
CA ALA A 412 6.04 -40.06 -4.64
C ALA A 412 5.35 -40.75 -5.83
N LEU A 413 4.04 -40.56 -6.01
CA LEU A 413 3.30 -41.08 -7.17
C LEU A 413 3.67 -40.33 -8.47
N GLY A 414 3.83 -39.01 -8.40
CA GLY A 414 4.19 -38.19 -9.55
C GLY A 414 5.61 -38.46 -10.06
N SER A 415 6.54 -38.84 -9.18
CA SER A 415 7.96 -39.02 -9.56
C SER A 415 8.20 -40.13 -10.59
N ALA A 416 7.34 -41.15 -10.62
CA ALA A 416 7.45 -42.27 -11.56
C ALA A 416 7.28 -41.87 -13.03
N HIS A 417 6.64 -40.73 -13.29
CA HIS A 417 6.36 -40.22 -14.64
C HIS A 417 7.14 -38.92 -14.95
N ALA A 418 7.86 -38.37 -13.98
CA ALA A 418 8.64 -37.15 -14.16
C ALA A 418 9.94 -37.47 -14.90
N ILE A 419 10.01 -37.10 -16.18
CA ILE A 419 11.26 -37.05 -16.96
C ILE A 419 11.48 -35.70 -17.66
N ASP A 420 10.45 -34.85 -17.67
CA ASP A 420 10.51 -33.53 -18.29
C ASP A 420 11.54 -32.64 -17.59
N GLY A 421 12.30 -31.88 -18.39
CA GLY A 421 13.32 -30.96 -17.88
C GLY A 421 14.64 -31.61 -17.44
N LEU A 422 14.81 -32.94 -17.47
CA LEU A 422 16.06 -33.61 -17.05
C LEU A 422 17.31 -33.06 -17.76
N GLY A 423 17.24 -32.84 -19.07
CA GLY A 423 18.35 -32.28 -19.85
C GLY A 423 18.77 -30.89 -19.39
N HIS A 424 17.80 -30.03 -19.04
CA HIS A 424 18.06 -28.70 -18.49
C HIS A 424 18.81 -28.80 -17.16
N TRP A 425 18.37 -29.66 -16.24
CA TRP A 425 19.02 -29.84 -14.94
C TRP A 425 20.45 -30.39 -15.05
N LEU A 426 20.70 -31.30 -15.99
CA LEU A 426 22.04 -31.80 -16.28
C LEU A 426 22.97 -30.67 -16.73
N THR A 427 22.52 -29.79 -17.63
CA THR A 427 23.29 -28.62 -18.08
C THR A 427 23.53 -27.61 -16.96
N THR A 428 22.53 -27.37 -16.10
CA THR A 428 22.65 -26.48 -14.94
C THR A 428 23.73 -26.98 -13.97
N LEU A 429 23.72 -28.28 -13.68
CA LEU A 429 24.66 -28.93 -12.76
C LEU A 429 26.09 -29.10 -13.29
N GLN A 430 26.35 -28.77 -14.56
CA GLN A 430 27.71 -28.74 -15.14
C GLN A 430 28.51 -27.50 -14.75
N ALA A 431 27.94 -26.56 -14.00
CA ALA A 431 28.68 -25.41 -13.49
C ALA A 431 29.83 -25.87 -12.57
N PRO A 432 31.02 -25.23 -12.62
CA PRO A 432 32.13 -25.55 -11.75
C PRO A 432 31.79 -25.29 -10.27
N ALA A 433 32.43 -26.05 -9.39
CA ALA A 433 32.40 -25.80 -7.95
C ALA A 433 33.14 -24.48 -7.61
N LEU A 434 32.69 -23.79 -6.57
CA LEU A 434 33.29 -22.56 -6.08
C LEU A 434 34.63 -22.83 -5.36
N LEU A 435 34.67 -23.90 -4.56
CA LEU A 435 35.83 -24.40 -3.84
C LEU A 435 36.03 -25.91 -4.11
N PRO A 436 37.28 -26.42 -4.03
CA PRO A 436 37.54 -27.85 -4.11
C PRO A 436 36.89 -28.65 -2.97
N GLU A 437 36.96 -28.12 -1.74
CA GLU A 437 36.39 -28.71 -0.52
C GLU A 437 35.71 -27.60 0.32
N VAL A 438 34.71 -27.99 1.11
CA VAL A 438 33.91 -27.09 1.95
C VAL A 438 34.14 -27.48 3.40
N ASP A 439 34.95 -26.70 4.12
CA ASP A 439 35.30 -26.92 5.52
C ASP A 439 35.35 -25.59 6.28
N GLY A 440 35.46 -25.63 7.61
CA GLY A 440 35.74 -24.43 8.42
C GLY A 440 34.70 -23.32 8.30
N LEU A 441 33.42 -23.65 8.51
CA LEU A 441 32.32 -22.70 8.40
C LEU A 441 32.38 -21.61 9.48
N ARG A 442 32.04 -20.39 9.10
CA ARG A 442 31.83 -19.24 9.98
C ARG A 442 30.59 -18.47 9.56
N GLU A 443 29.99 -17.77 10.50
CA GLU A 443 28.78 -16.97 10.29
C GLU A 443 29.10 -15.47 10.39
N THR A 444 28.48 -14.67 9.52
CA THR A 444 28.49 -13.21 9.61
C THR A 444 27.11 -12.66 9.25
N THR A 445 26.67 -11.63 9.95
CA THR A 445 25.38 -10.98 9.70
C THR A 445 25.62 -9.57 9.20
N VAL A 446 24.94 -9.20 8.13
CA VAL A 446 24.91 -7.85 7.59
C VAL A 446 23.52 -7.25 7.65
N VAL A 447 23.46 -5.93 7.82
CA VAL A 447 22.23 -5.16 7.88
C VAL A 447 22.37 -3.99 6.92
N LEU A 448 21.42 -3.88 5.98
CA LEU A 448 21.31 -2.74 5.10
C LEU A 448 20.55 -1.62 5.80
N ALA A 449 20.99 -0.37 5.65
CA ALA A 449 20.32 0.77 6.27
C ALA A 449 18.82 0.83 5.88
N PRO A 450 17.91 1.25 6.78
CA PRO A 450 16.47 1.32 6.49
C PRO A 450 16.14 2.09 5.21
N GLU A 451 16.82 3.20 4.95
CA GLU A 451 16.56 4.07 3.79
C GLU A 451 16.92 3.39 2.47
N VAL A 452 18.02 2.63 2.44
CA VAL A 452 18.42 1.87 1.25
C VAL A 452 17.57 0.61 1.11
N SER A 453 17.22 -0.04 2.23
CA SER A 453 16.32 -1.19 2.26
C SER A 453 14.98 -0.83 1.63
N ASP A 454 14.39 0.32 2.00
CA ASP A 454 13.13 0.78 1.44
C ASP A 454 13.19 0.96 -0.09
N ARG A 455 14.27 1.57 -0.59
CA ARG A 455 14.49 1.73 -2.05
C ARG A 455 14.61 0.39 -2.76
N VAL A 456 15.40 -0.55 -2.22
CA VAL A 456 15.57 -1.90 -2.81
C VAL A 456 14.27 -2.68 -2.79
N ILE A 457 13.43 -2.49 -1.77
CA ILE A 457 12.20 -3.29 -1.57
C ILE A 457 11.01 -2.70 -2.33
N ARG A 458 10.78 -1.39 -2.24
CA ARG A 458 9.58 -0.75 -2.81
C ARG A 458 9.82 -0.15 -4.19
N THR A 459 10.98 0.47 -4.40
CA THR A 459 11.27 1.22 -5.63
C THR A 459 11.90 0.35 -6.71
N ALA A 460 12.95 -0.39 -6.36
CA ALA A 460 13.75 -1.16 -7.31
C ALA A 460 12.95 -2.20 -8.11
N PRO A 461 12.00 -2.97 -7.54
CA PRO A 461 11.31 -3.98 -8.33
C PRO A 461 10.47 -3.39 -9.46
N THR A 462 9.79 -2.27 -9.20
CA THR A 462 8.99 -1.58 -10.20
C THR A 462 9.89 -0.82 -11.19
N ALA A 463 10.91 -0.12 -10.70
CA ALA A 463 11.77 0.72 -11.53
C ALA A 463 12.68 -0.10 -12.46
N LEU A 464 13.10 -1.28 -12.04
CA LEU A 464 14.00 -2.15 -12.82
C LEU A 464 13.24 -3.31 -13.49
N GLY A 465 11.96 -3.52 -13.18
CA GLY A 465 11.16 -4.60 -13.76
C GLY A 465 11.64 -5.99 -13.34
N VAL A 466 12.15 -6.14 -12.12
CA VAL A 466 12.70 -7.39 -11.57
C VAL A 466 12.21 -7.61 -10.14
N ASP A 467 11.73 -8.80 -9.83
CA ASP A 467 11.27 -9.16 -8.49
C ASP A 467 12.39 -9.06 -7.43
N LEU A 468 12.00 -8.82 -6.17
CA LEU A 468 12.95 -8.59 -5.07
C LEU A 468 13.92 -9.77 -4.86
N THR A 469 13.45 -11.02 -4.86
CA THR A 469 14.33 -12.18 -4.66
C THR A 469 15.46 -12.22 -5.70
N GLU A 470 15.15 -11.87 -6.94
CA GLU A 470 16.07 -11.87 -8.08
C GLU A 470 17.05 -10.71 -7.99
N LEU A 471 16.61 -9.55 -7.51
CA LEU A 471 17.51 -8.44 -7.17
C LEU A 471 18.53 -8.85 -6.09
N LEU A 472 18.07 -9.49 -5.01
CA LEU A 472 18.95 -9.93 -3.92
C LEU A 472 19.92 -11.04 -4.37
N CYS A 473 19.44 -11.99 -5.18
CA CYS A 473 20.27 -13.05 -5.75
C CYS A 473 21.24 -12.49 -6.81
N GLY A 474 20.83 -11.48 -7.59
CA GLY A 474 21.67 -10.77 -8.55
C GLY A 474 22.81 -10.03 -7.86
N ALA A 475 22.51 -9.37 -6.73
CA ALA A 475 23.54 -8.80 -5.86
C ALA A 475 24.51 -9.85 -5.33
N LEU A 476 24.01 -11.03 -4.90
CA LEU A 476 24.87 -12.13 -4.47
C LEU A 476 25.75 -12.63 -5.61
N ARG A 477 25.19 -12.76 -6.82
CA ARG A 477 25.96 -13.17 -7.99
C ARG A 477 27.06 -12.14 -8.30
N ALA A 478 26.78 -10.85 -8.21
CA ALA A 478 27.78 -9.81 -8.39
C ALA A 478 28.90 -9.87 -7.35
N ALA A 479 28.55 -10.07 -6.07
CA ALA A 479 29.50 -10.25 -4.98
C ALA A 479 30.39 -11.50 -5.20
N LEU A 480 29.79 -12.63 -5.56
CA LEU A 480 30.50 -13.87 -5.88
C LEU A 480 31.50 -13.68 -7.01
N THR A 481 31.14 -12.95 -8.08
CA THR A 481 32.06 -12.66 -9.19
C THR A 481 33.31 -11.93 -8.72
N ARG A 482 33.19 -11.00 -7.76
CA ARG A 482 34.32 -10.22 -7.25
C ARG A 482 35.29 -11.04 -6.42
N VAL A 483 34.79 -12.03 -5.69
CA VAL A 483 35.62 -12.87 -4.80
C VAL A 483 36.15 -14.13 -5.49
N GLN A 484 35.65 -14.47 -6.68
CA GLN A 484 36.21 -15.55 -7.50
C GLN A 484 37.60 -15.16 -8.04
N PRO A 485 38.64 -16.00 -7.86
CA PRO A 485 39.97 -15.76 -8.44
C PRO A 485 39.93 -15.63 -9.97
N THR A 486 39.07 -16.45 -10.60
CA THR A 486 38.76 -16.39 -12.03
C THR A 486 37.24 -16.46 -12.16
N PRO A 487 36.57 -15.40 -12.65
CA PRO A 487 35.13 -15.41 -12.86
C PRO A 487 34.68 -16.57 -13.77
N SER A 488 33.71 -17.35 -13.30
CA SER A 488 33.13 -18.48 -14.02
C SER A 488 31.64 -18.62 -13.71
N ASP A 489 30.92 -19.41 -14.49
CA ASP A 489 29.53 -19.75 -14.17
C ASP A 489 29.44 -20.45 -12.81
N LEU A 490 28.35 -20.21 -12.08
CA LEU A 490 28.05 -20.91 -10.83
C LEU A 490 26.65 -21.49 -10.88
N ALA A 491 26.47 -22.67 -10.31
CA ALA A 491 25.16 -23.17 -9.94
C ALA A 491 24.85 -22.63 -8.54
N ILE A 492 23.76 -21.88 -8.43
CA ILE A 492 23.24 -21.36 -7.16
C ILE A 492 21.95 -22.11 -6.86
N ASP A 493 21.90 -22.82 -5.75
CA ASP A 493 20.66 -23.37 -5.22
C ASP A 493 19.77 -22.23 -4.75
N LEU A 494 18.54 -22.18 -5.26
CA LEU A 494 17.52 -21.26 -4.80
C LEU A 494 16.55 -22.01 -3.90
N GLU A 495 16.39 -21.53 -2.67
CA GLU A 495 15.42 -22.07 -1.73
C GLU A 495 14.06 -21.36 -1.85
N ARG A 496 12.99 -22.16 -1.84
CA ARG A 496 11.60 -21.70 -1.83
C ARG A 496 10.80 -22.50 -0.80
N HIS A 497 9.69 -21.94 -0.34
CA HIS A 497 8.82 -22.58 0.67
C HIS A 497 8.19 -23.91 0.22
N GLY A 498 8.07 -24.17 -1.09
CA GLY A 498 7.61 -25.46 -1.63
C GLY A 498 6.12 -25.78 -1.44
N ARG A 499 5.30 -24.80 -1.04
CA ARG A 499 3.84 -24.96 -0.84
C ARG A 499 3.05 -24.79 -2.13
N VAL A 500 3.48 -25.50 -3.16
CA VAL A 500 2.86 -25.51 -4.48
C VAL A 500 1.94 -26.73 -4.57
N PRO A 501 0.63 -26.58 -4.88
CA PRO A 501 -0.29 -27.71 -4.98
C PRO A 501 0.27 -28.82 -5.87
N ALA A 502 0.46 -30.01 -5.28
CA ALA A 502 0.96 -31.18 -6.01
C ALA A 502 -0.14 -31.79 -6.90
N LEU A 503 -1.39 -31.64 -6.46
CA LEU A 503 -2.60 -31.92 -7.23
C LEU A 503 -3.49 -30.66 -7.22
N GLU A 504 -4.35 -30.51 -8.21
CA GLU A 504 -5.18 -29.30 -8.40
C GLU A 504 -6.04 -28.94 -7.17
N HIS A 505 -6.49 -29.95 -6.41
CA HIS A 505 -7.32 -29.77 -5.22
C HIS A 505 -6.53 -29.65 -3.91
N HIS A 506 -5.20 -29.76 -3.95
CA HIS A 506 -4.37 -29.66 -2.75
C HIS A 506 -4.27 -28.23 -2.24
N ASP A 507 -4.37 -28.08 -0.92
CA ASP A 507 -4.25 -26.81 -0.20
C ASP A 507 -3.35 -27.03 1.02
N TYR A 508 -2.23 -26.30 1.09
CA TYR A 508 -1.26 -26.43 2.18
C TYR A 508 -1.18 -25.18 3.05
N THR A 509 -2.11 -24.25 2.92
CA THR A 509 -2.05 -22.95 3.61
C THR A 509 -2.03 -23.08 5.14
N ARG A 510 -2.67 -24.13 5.70
CA ARG A 510 -2.66 -24.45 7.13
C ARG A 510 -2.02 -25.79 7.48
N THR A 511 -1.18 -26.33 6.61
CA THR A 511 -0.54 -27.64 6.84
C THR A 511 0.84 -27.46 7.47
N VAL A 512 1.05 -27.96 8.70
CA VAL A 512 2.38 -28.00 9.32
C VAL A 512 3.19 -29.15 8.72
N GLY A 513 4.45 -28.91 8.35
CA GLY A 513 5.34 -29.92 7.76
C GLY A 513 6.58 -29.28 7.13
N TRP A 514 7.55 -30.10 6.70
CA TRP A 514 8.74 -29.59 6.00
C TRP A 514 8.53 -29.62 4.48
N PHE A 515 8.10 -28.49 3.90
CA PHE A 515 7.76 -28.37 2.48
C PHE A 515 8.89 -27.83 1.60
N THR A 516 9.92 -27.24 2.20
CA THR A 516 11.05 -26.57 1.52
C THR A 516 11.47 -27.28 0.22
N ALA A 517 11.56 -26.51 -0.86
CA ALA A 517 11.92 -26.99 -2.18
C ALA A 517 13.10 -26.19 -2.73
N ILE A 518 14.13 -26.89 -3.18
CA ILE A 518 15.40 -26.29 -3.59
C ILE A 518 15.73 -26.78 -4.99
N ALA A 519 16.07 -25.85 -5.88
CA ALA A 519 16.54 -26.17 -7.21
C ALA A 519 17.65 -25.21 -7.64
N PRO A 520 18.63 -25.70 -8.42
CA PRO A 520 19.73 -24.89 -8.88
C PRO A 520 19.35 -24.01 -10.07
N VAL A 521 19.95 -22.83 -10.14
CA VAL A 521 20.02 -22.00 -11.35
C VAL A 521 21.49 -21.81 -11.74
N ARG A 522 21.80 -21.91 -13.03
CA ARG A 522 23.14 -21.64 -13.54
C ARG A 522 23.23 -20.20 -14.03
N LEU A 523 24.11 -19.44 -13.41
CA LEU A 523 24.29 -18.00 -13.65
C LEU A 523 25.72 -17.73 -14.11
N THR A 524 25.85 -16.85 -15.10
CA THR A 524 27.16 -16.45 -15.63
C THR A 524 27.82 -15.40 -14.74
N ALA A 525 29.12 -15.13 -14.96
CA ALA A 525 29.81 -14.08 -14.23
C ALA A 525 29.31 -12.68 -14.57
N HIS A 526 28.89 -11.95 -13.55
CA HIS A 526 28.38 -10.59 -13.66
C HIS A 526 29.02 -9.68 -12.61
N THR A 527 29.46 -8.48 -13.01
CA THR A 527 29.90 -7.43 -12.09
C THR A 527 28.85 -6.35 -11.86
N ASP A 528 27.89 -6.24 -12.80
CA ASP A 528 26.69 -5.40 -12.67
C ASP A 528 25.58 -6.21 -11.99
N PRO A 529 25.12 -5.81 -10.79
CA PRO A 529 24.08 -6.54 -10.06
C PRO A 529 22.69 -6.47 -10.70
N VAL A 530 22.37 -5.41 -11.46
CA VAL A 530 21.07 -5.31 -12.16
C VAL A 530 21.03 -6.26 -13.35
N ALA A 531 22.11 -6.32 -14.14
CA ALA A 531 22.23 -7.29 -15.23
C ALA A 531 22.19 -8.74 -14.69
N ALA A 532 22.86 -9.01 -13.57
CA ALA A 532 22.80 -10.30 -12.90
C ALA A 532 21.36 -10.65 -12.48
N ALA A 533 20.63 -9.71 -11.89
CA ALA A 533 19.24 -9.90 -11.46
C ALA A 533 18.31 -10.22 -12.64
N HIS A 534 18.47 -9.56 -13.79
CA HIS A 534 17.75 -9.92 -15.02
C HIS A 534 18.10 -11.33 -15.52
N GLU A 535 19.35 -11.77 -15.42
CA GLU A 535 19.72 -13.16 -15.73
C GLU A 535 19.02 -14.15 -14.78
N VAL A 536 18.97 -13.84 -13.48
CA VAL A 536 18.23 -14.65 -12.50
C VAL A 536 16.76 -14.71 -12.89
N ALA A 537 16.12 -13.58 -13.17
CA ALA A 537 14.71 -13.54 -13.56
C ALA A 537 14.42 -14.36 -14.84
N ALA A 538 15.33 -14.33 -15.81
CA ALA A 538 15.18 -15.05 -17.07
C ALA A 538 15.44 -16.57 -16.97
N ARG A 539 16.24 -17.01 -15.99
CA ARG A 539 16.69 -18.40 -15.86
C ARG A 539 16.20 -19.12 -14.61
N ARG A 540 15.61 -18.41 -13.65
CA ARG A 540 15.10 -19.01 -12.42
C ARG A 540 14.09 -20.11 -12.75
N PRO A 541 14.16 -21.26 -12.07
CA PRO A 541 13.07 -22.22 -12.14
C PRO A 541 11.81 -21.64 -11.49
N GLU A 542 10.65 -21.85 -12.13
CA GLU A 542 9.35 -21.54 -11.52
C GLU A 542 9.12 -22.42 -10.28
N GLU A 543 8.22 -22.02 -9.37
CA GLU A 543 8.00 -22.74 -8.10
C GLU A 543 7.69 -24.25 -8.29
N ARG A 544 6.92 -24.62 -9.32
CA ARG A 544 6.65 -26.03 -9.66
C ARG A 544 7.91 -26.77 -10.09
N ALA A 545 8.83 -26.10 -10.77
CA ALA A 545 10.08 -26.69 -11.22
C ALA A 545 11.01 -27.02 -10.04
N HIS A 546 10.94 -26.31 -8.91
CA HIS A 546 11.65 -26.71 -7.69
C HIS A 546 11.21 -28.08 -7.18
N ILE A 547 9.90 -28.32 -7.15
CA ILE A 547 9.33 -29.62 -6.75
C ILE A 547 9.70 -30.72 -7.75
N ALA A 548 9.57 -30.42 -9.05
CA ALA A 548 9.91 -31.36 -10.12
C ALA A 548 11.38 -31.78 -10.08
N TYR A 549 12.29 -30.83 -9.83
CA TYR A 549 13.71 -31.12 -9.63
C TYR A 549 13.94 -32.06 -8.45
N GLY A 550 13.30 -31.78 -7.30
CA GLY A 550 13.38 -32.66 -6.13
C GLY A 550 12.86 -34.08 -6.40
N GLN A 551 11.78 -34.22 -7.18
CA GLN A 551 11.27 -35.54 -7.62
C GLN A 551 12.29 -36.27 -8.49
N LEU A 552 12.88 -35.60 -9.49
CA LEU A 552 13.90 -36.16 -10.38
C LEU A 552 15.17 -36.57 -9.61
N ARG A 553 15.64 -35.72 -8.69
CA ARG A 553 16.89 -35.92 -7.97
C ARG A 553 16.78 -36.96 -6.84
N HIS A 554 15.67 -36.98 -6.11
CA HIS A 554 15.58 -37.75 -4.87
C HIS A 554 14.57 -38.89 -4.89
N LEU A 555 13.48 -38.80 -5.67
CA LEU A 555 12.39 -39.79 -5.66
C LEU A 555 12.41 -40.73 -6.87
N ASN A 556 12.94 -40.31 -8.02
CA ASN A 556 12.98 -41.11 -9.22
C ASN A 556 14.31 -41.89 -9.33
N ALA A 557 14.22 -43.21 -9.25
CA ALA A 557 15.39 -44.10 -9.26
C ALA A 557 16.18 -44.12 -10.59
N GLN A 558 15.58 -43.69 -11.70
CA GLN A 558 16.24 -43.65 -13.01
C GLN A 558 17.04 -42.37 -13.23
N SER A 559 16.50 -41.22 -12.80
CA SER A 559 17.16 -39.92 -12.96
C SER A 559 18.09 -39.55 -11.81
N ALA A 560 17.82 -40.01 -10.58
CA ALA A 560 18.62 -39.68 -9.40
C ALA A 560 20.13 -39.93 -9.57
N PRO A 561 20.59 -41.06 -10.16
CA PRO A 561 22.02 -41.30 -10.38
C PRO A 561 22.71 -40.32 -11.34
N LEU A 562 21.94 -39.56 -12.12
CA LEU A 562 22.45 -38.57 -13.08
C LEU A 562 22.55 -37.16 -12.48
N LEU A 563 21.90 -36.91 -11.34
CA LEU A 563 21.79 -35.59 -10.70
C LEU A 563 22.56 -35.52 -9.37
N THR A 564 23.81 -35.99 -9.38
CA THR A 564 24.62 -36.15 -8.16
C THR A 564 25.47 -34.92 -7.81
N ALA A 565 25.68 -34.00 -8.75
CA ALA A 565 26.44 -32.78 -8.50
C ALA A 565 25.79 -31.91 -7.41
N ARG A 566 26.62 -31.25 -6.61
CA ARG A 566 26.19 -30.43 -5.46
C ARG A 566 26.63 -28.98 -5.68
N PRO A 567 25.69 -28.07 -5.99
CA PRO A 567 25.94 -26.63 -5.92
C PRO A 567 26.51 -26.25 -4.56
N GLN A 568 27.44 -25.30 -4.55
CA GLN A 568 28.13 -24.84 -3.33
C GLN A 568 27.64 -23.47 -2.85
N VAL A 569 26.63 -22.91 -3.51
CA VAL A 569 26.01 -21.65 -3.11
C VAL A 569 24.52 -21.88 -2.89
N LEU A 570 24.00 -21.47 -1.74
CA LEU A 570 22.57 -21.40 -1.44
C LEU A 570 22.15 -19.95 -1.25
N PHE A 571 21.05 -19.56 -1.89
CA PHE A 571 20.37 -18.30 -1.63
C PHE A 571 18.92 -18.55 -1.21
N ASN A 572 18.54 -17.94 -0.09
CA ASN A 572 17.20 -18.02 0.47
C ASN A 572 16.72 -16.63 0.90
N TYR A 573 15.50 -16.29 0.49
CA TYR A 573 14.80 -15.09 0.96
C TYR A 573 13.57 -15.52 1.76
N LEU A 574 13.62 -15.27 3.07
CA LEU A 574 12.63 -15.68 4.06
C LEU A 574 11.42 -14.74 4.15
N GLY A 575 11.40 -13.69 3.33
CA GLY A 575 10.33 -12.69 3.34
C GLY A 575 10.43 -11.73 4.53
N ARG A 576 9.30 -11.12 4.88
CA ARG A 576 9.14 -10.33 6.10
C ARG A 576 8.89 -11.24 7.30
N GLY A 577 9.64 -11.03 8.38
CA GLY A 577 9.41 -11.79 9.61
C GLY A 577 10.36 -11.47 10.76
N SER A 578 10.21 -12.25 11.82
CA SER A 578 10.93 -12.09 13.08
C SER A 578 12.09 -13.07 13.23
N GLU A 579 12.82 -13.39 12.15
CA GLU A 579 13.94 -14.34 12.21
C GLU A 579 15.04 -13.89 13.19
N SER A 580 15.18 -12.59 13.41
CA SER A 580 16.04 -12.03 14.47
C SER A 580 15.60 -12.39 15.91
N GLN A 581 14.40 -12.93 16.10
CA GLN A 581 13.87 -13.42 17.39
C GLN A 581 13.95 -14.95 17.52
N ALA A 582 14.47 -15.64 16.50
CA ALA A 582 14.73 -17.08 16.56
C ALA A 582 15.77 -17.41 17.64
N LEU A 583 15.53 -18.48 18.41
CA LEU A 583 16.51 -18.94 19.39
C LEU A 583 17.53 -19.86 18.72
N HIS A 584 18.82 -19.53 18.84
CA HIS A 584 19.90 -20.32 18.25
C HIS A 584 20.15 -21.62 19.04
N ILE A 585 20.08 -22.77 18.35
CA ILE A 585 20.33 -24.09 18.94
C ILE A 585 21.81 -24.47 18.75
N THR A 586 22.53 -24.51 19.86
CA THR A 586 23.95 -24.89 19.93
C THR A 586 24.16 -26.40 19.84
N GLY A 587 25.22 -26.82 19.16
CA GLY A 587 25.65 -28.22 19.13
C GLY A 587 24.78 -29.17 18.31
N GLY A 588 23.80 -28.65 17.55
CA GLY A 588 23.04 -29.42 16.55
C GLY A 588 23.77 -29.61 15.21
N GLY A 589 25.10 -29.50 15.23
CA GLY A 589 25.95 -29.39 14.06
C GLY A 589 25.75 -30.51 13.05
N GLN A 590 25.05 -30.16 11.98
CA GLN A 590 25.63 -30.39 10.67
C GLN A 590 26.05 -29.03 10.16
N GLY A 591 27.32 -28.90 9.78
CA GLY A 591 27.73 -27.72 9.04
C GLY A 591 26.89 -27.62 7.77
N SER A 592 26.58 -26.40 7.36
CA SER A 592 26.03 -26.15 6.02
C SER A 592 26.86 -26.89 4.96
N PRO A 593 26.23 -27.60 4.01
CA PRO A 593 26.94 -28.26 2.92
C PRO A 593 27.44 -27.27 1.85
N TYR A 594 27.20 -25.97 2.05
CA TYR A 594 27.48 -24.92 1.10
C TYR A 594 28.78 -24.18 1.46
N ALA A 595 29.53 -23.78 0.44
CA ALA A 595 30.64 -22.85 0.60
C ALA A 595 30.15 -21.44 0.97
N VAL A 596 29.00 -21.06 0.41
CA VAL A 596 28.30 -19.80 0.71
C VAL A 596 26.81 -20.10 0.84
N GLU A 597 26.26 -19.89 2.03
CA GLU A 597 24.82 -19.91 2.27
C GLU A 597 24.39 -18.52 2.73
N VAL A 598 23.33 -18.01 2.11
CA VAL A 598 22.78 -16.68 2.41
C VAL A 598 21.30 -16.81 2.73
N ASN A 599 20.93 -16.47 3.96
CA ASN A 599 19.55 -16.35 4.41
C ASN A 599 19.23 -14.87 4.62
N ALA A 600 18.38 -14.28 3.78
CA ALA A 600 17.99 -12.88 3.83
C ALA A 600 16.53 -12.71 4.27
N TRP A 601 16.24 -11.69 5.08
CA TRP A 601 14.88 -11.37 5.54
C TRP A 601 14.72 -9.87 5.80
N LEU A 602 13.47 -9.40 5.80
CA LEU A 602 13.11 -8.06 6.23
C LEU A 602 12.74 -8.07 7.71
N ASP A 603 13.46 -7.32 8.54
CA ASP A 603 13.17 -7.19 9.97
C ASP A 603 11.91 -6.34 10.18
N GLU A 604 10.86 -6.94 10.76
CA GLU A 604 9.58 -6.25 11.01
C GLU A 604 9.69 -5.04 11.94
N THR A 605 10.68 -5.02 12.85
CA THR A 605 10.82 -3.96 13.85
C THR A 605 11.57 -2.77 13.29
N THR A 606 12.62 -3.02 12.50
CA THR A 606 13.50 -1.95 11.99
C THR A 606 13.23 -1.57 10.54
N GLY A 607 12.46 -2.36 9.80
CA GLY A 607 12.27 -2.20 8.34
C GLY A 607 13.56 -2.40 7.53
N SER A 608 14.61 -2.94 8.16
CA SER A 608 15.92 -3.14 7.53
C SER A 608 16.02 -4.52 6.90
N LEU A 609 16.59 -4.59 5.70
CA LEU A 609 16.97 -5.86 5.09
C LEU A 609 18.20 -6.41 5.82
N ARG A 610 18.10 -7.65 6.30
CA ARG A 610 19.18 -8.38 6.97
C ARG A 610 19.54 -9.61 6.17
N ALA A 611 20.81 -10.00 6.23
CA ALA A 611 21.25 -11.29 5.71
C ALA A 611 22.29 -11.93 6.62
N GLU A 612 22.11 -13.21 6.87
CA GLU A 612 23.11 -14.07 7.50
C GLU A 612 23.84 -14.85 6.42
N PHE A 613 25.16 -14.79 6.47
CA PHE A 613 26.08 -15.49 5.59
C PHE A 613 26.78 -16.60 6.39
N THR A 614 26.61 -17.85 5.97
CA THR A 614 27.47 -18.95 6.39
C THR A 614 28.53 -19.17 5.31
N LEU A 615 29.79 -19.00 5.67
CA LEU A 615 30.94 -18.97 4.76
C LEU A 615 31.93 -20.06 5.12
N ALA A 616 32.33 -20.87 4.13
CA ALA A 616 33.42 -21.83 4.30
C ALA A 616 34.80 -21.16 4.32
N GLU A 617 35.76 -21.86 4.91
CA GLU A 617 37.17 -21.53 4.85
C GLU A 617 37.62 -21.43 3.38
N GLY A 618 38.29 -20.34 3.02
CA GLY A 618 38.69 -20.04 1.64
C GLY A 618 37.76 -19.08 0.89
N ILE A 619 36.54 -18.84 1.38
CA ILE A 619 35.73 -17.69 0.91
C ILE A 619 36.24 -16.42 1.59
N PRO A 620 36.48 -15.31 0.89
CA PRO A 620 36.84 -14.03 1.50
C PRO A 620 35.72 -13.42 2.38
N ASP A 621 36.10 -12.77 3.48
CA ASP A 621 35.15 -12.09 4.39
C ASP A 621 34.47 -10.86 3.78
N ASP A 622 35.09 -10.26 2.75
CA ASP A 622 34.57 -9.07 2.08
C ASP A 622 33.35 -9.34 1.18
N ILE A 623 32.99 -10.61 0.92
CA ILE A 623 31.80 -10.98 0.12
C ILE A 623 30.53 -10.32 0.64
N ALA A 624 30.36 -10.24 1.96
CA ALA A 624 29.19 -9.64 2.58
C ALA A 624 29.17 -8.11 2.35
N GLY A 625 30.35 -7.46 2.36
CA GLY A 625 30.51 -6.06 1.97
C GLY A 625 30.20 -5.83 0.49
N HIS A 626 30.73 -6.67 -0.40
CA HIS A 626 30.43 -6.59 -1.85
C HIS A 626 28.94 -6.81 -2.14
N TRP A 627 28.24 -7.61 -1.33
CA TRP A 627 26.80 -7.79 -1.44
C TRP A 627 26.04 -6.52 -1.05
N LEU A 628 26.42 -5.86 0.05
CA LEU A 628 25.85 -4.56 0.44
C LEU A 628 26.10 -3.49 -0.64
N ASP A 629 27.34 -3.37 -1.14
CA ASP A 629 27.68 -2.45 -2.23
C ASP A 629 26.83 -2.71 -3.49
N ALA A 630 26.58 -3.99 -3.80
CA ALA A 630 25.75 -4.37 -4.93
C ALA A 630 24.27 -3.99 -4.73
N LEU A 631 23.75 -4.07 -3.50
CA LEU A 631 22.41 -3.60 -3.17
C LEU A 631 22.29 -2.08 -3.20
N GLU A 632 23.31 -1.35 -2.75
CA GLU A 632 23.40 0.10 -2.91
C GLU A 632 23.42 0.50 -4.39
N ALA A 633 24.17 -0.22 -5.22
CA ALA A 633 24.18 -0.02 -6.66
C ALA A 633 22.81 -0.29 -7.30
N ILE A 634 22.08 -1.32 -6.86
CA ILE A 634 20.68 -1.57 -7.28
C ILE A 634 19.77 -0.40 -6.85
N ALA A 635 19.91 0.09 -5.63
CA ALA A 635 19.12 1.22 -5.13
C ALA A 635 19.38 2.48 -5.97
N GLU A 636 20.63 2.77 -6.30
CA GLU A 636 20.99 3.92 -7.14
C GLU A 636 20.51 3.75 -8.59
N ALA A 637 20.66 2.55 -9.16
CA ALA A 637 20.14 2.23 -10.49
C ALA A 637 18.62 2.42 -10.54
N SER A 638 17.89 2.01 -9.49
CA SER A 638 16.43 2.19 -9.41
C SER A 638 16.01 3.66 -9.36
N ALA A 639 16.82 4.54 -8.76
CA ALA A 639 16.52 5.96 -8.68
C ALA A 639 16.60 6.65 -10.05
N THR A 640 17.50 6.18 -10.92
CA THR A 640 17.77 6.78 -12.24
C THR A 640 17.15 6.01 -13.41
N ALA A 641 16.57 4.84 -13.15
CA ALA A 641 15.91 4.02 -14.15
C ALA A 641 14.73 4.75 -14.80
N GLU A 642 14.60 4.53 -16.12
CA GLU A 642 13.41 4.93 -16.84
C GLU A 642 12.26 3.98 -16.47
N ARG A 643 11.11 4.54 -16.09
CA ARG A 643 9.94 3.77 -15.65
C ARG A 643 8.64 4.41 -16.11
N THR A 644 7.57 3.63 -16.14
CA THR A 644 6.23 4.13 -16.48
C THR A 644 5.36 4.33 -15.24
N ALA A 645 4.48 5.34 -15.30
CA ALA A 645 3.46 5.58 -14.30
C ALA A 645 2.12 5.93 -14.98
N PRO A 646 0.97 5.72 -14.31
CA PRO A 646 -0.32 6.14 -14.84
C PRO A 646 -0.35 7.66 -14.99
N VAL A 647 -1.12 8.15 -15.96
CA VAL A 647 -1.41 9.57 -16.12
C VAL A 647 -2.61 9.97 -15.24
N THR A 648 -2.65 11.20 -14.74
CA THR A 648 -3.86 11.72 -14.10
C THR A 648 -5.01 11.88 -15.10
N PRO A 649 -6.29 11.93 -14.66
CA PRO A 649 -7.42 12.14 -15.57
C PRO A 649 -7.28 13.39 -16.46
N LEU A 650 -6.70 14.47 -15.94
CA LEU A 650 -6.45 15.66 -16.76
C LEU A 650 -5.30 15.43 -17.75
N GLN A 651 -4.19 14.82 -17.32
CA GLN A 651 -3.09 14.47 -18.24
C GLN A 651 -3.60 13.56 -19.37
N ARG A 652 -4.51 12.62 -19.09
CA ARG A 652 -5.18 11.78 -20.11
C ARG A 652 -5.88 12.62 -21.17
N GLY A 653 -6.67 13.60 -20.76
CA GLY A 653 -7.36 14.51 -21.68
C GLY A 653 -6.40 15.40 -22.49
N LEU A 654 -5.37 15.96 -21.83
CA LEU A 654 -4.35 16.79 -22.48
C LEU A 654 -3.53 15.99 -23.50
N PHE A 655 -3.14 14.77 -23.15
CA PHE A 655 -2.39 13.88 -24.04
C PHE A 655 -3.21 13.48 -25.26
N PHE A 656 -4.49 13.14 -25.07
CA PHE A 656 -5.41 12.86 -26.17
C PHE A 656 -5.53 14.05 -27.13
N GLN A 657 -5.65 15.28 -26.60
CA GLN A 657 -5.72 16.47 -27.44
C GLN A 657 -4.40 16.79 -28.14
N ALA A 658 -3.27 16.57 -27.48
CA ALA A 658 -1.95 16.72 -28.10
C ALA A 658 -1.75 15.74 -29.27
N GLN A 659 -2.22 14.50 -29.15
CA GLN A 659 -2.20 13.53 -30.25
C GLN A 659 -3.10 13.95 -31.44
N LEU A 660 -4.26 14.55 -31.17
CA LEU A 660 -5.18 15.00 -32.22
C LEU A 660 -4.69 16.25 -32.97
N ALA A 661 -4.12 17.22 -32.24
CA ALA A 661 -3.69 18.50 -32.79
C ALA A 661 -2.30 18.44 -33.46
N GLY A 662 -1.53 17.38 -33.23
CA GLY A 662 -0.12 17.30 -33.62
C GLY A 662 0.76 18.28 -32.83
N PRO A 663 2.02 18.51 -33.24
CA PRO A 663 2.97 19.36 -32.51
C PRO A 663 2.67 20.86 -32.65
N ALA A 664 1.45 21.27 -33.02
CA ALA A 664 1.06 22.66 -32.96
C ALA A 664 1.13 23.16 -31.50
N GLY A 665 1.45 24.45 -31.29
CA GLY A 665 1.75 25.06 -29.98
C GLY A 665 0.65 25.04 -28.90
N HIS A 666 -0.32 24.15 -29.01
CA HIS A 666 -1.31 23.85 -27.97
C HIS A 666 -0.61 23.43 -26.68
N TYR A 667 -1.11 23.94 -25.56
CA TYR A 667 -0.62 23.60 -24.23
C TYR A 667 0.86 23.91 -23.96
N VAL A 668 1.51 24.71 -24.81
CA VAL A 668 2.84 25.27 -24.54
C VAL A 668 2.72 26.50 -23.67
N ALA A 669 3.32 26.45 -22.49
CA ALA A 669 3.47 27.59 -21.59
C ALA A 669 4.91 28.12 -21.66
N GLN A 670 5.06 29.44 -21.50
CA GLN A 670 6.35 30.13 -21.55
C GLN A 670 6.51 31.09 -20.38
N SER A 671 7.69 31.07 -19.75
CA SER A 671 8.16 32.06 -18.80
C SER A 671 9.35 32.81 -19.39
N TRP A 672 9.33 34.14 -19.32
CA TRP A 672 10.41 35.00 -19.81
C TRP A 672 10.99 35.80 -18.64
N PHE A 673 12.31 35.69 -18.47
CA PHE A 673 13.06 36.39 -17.43
C PHE A 673 14.19 37.20 -18.07
N THR A 674 14.56 38.31 -17.44
CA THR A 674 15.73 39.11 -17.82
C THR A 674 16.66 39.26 -16.63
N PHE A 675 17.95 39.14 -16.88
CA PHE A 675 19.01 39.18 -15.88
C PHE A 675 20.08 40.20 -16.26
N ASP A 676 20.57 40.89 -15.24
CA ASP A 676 21.58 41.95 -15.27
C ASP A 676 23.01 41.40 -15.47
N ARG A 677 23.12 40.11 -15.83
CA ARG A 677 24.36 39.34 -15.89
C ARG A 677 24.27 38.24 -16.93
N ARG A 678 25.43 37.70 -17.30
CA ARG A 678 25.51 36.48 -18.12
C ARG A 678 25.19 35.24 -17.29
N LEU A 679 24.36 34.36 -17.84
CA LEU A 679 24.06 33.04 -17.28
C LEU A 679 25.09 32.01 -17.76
N ASP A 680 25.58 31.22 -16.82
CA ASP A 680 26.25 29.94 -17.08
C ASP A 680 25.23 28.91 -17.58
N THR A 681 25.43 28.39 -18.79
CA THR A 681 24.51 27.46 -19.44
C THR A 681 24.66 26.03 -18.97
N ASP A 682 25.86 25.62 -18.55
CA ASP A 682 26.09 24.26 -18.05
C ASP A 682 25.54 24.13 -16.63
N ALA A 683 25.78 25.13 -15.77
CA ALA A 683 25.17 25.17 -14.45
C ALA A 683 23.63 25.21 -14.51
N LEU A 684 23.05 25.85 -15.54
CA LEU A 684 21.59 25.87 -15.75
C LEU A 684 21.06 24.50 -16.21
N ALA A 685 21.80 23.79 -17.08
CA ALA A 685 21.45 22.44 -17.49
C ALA A 685 21.51 21.45 -16.32
N ASP A 686 22.53 21.57 -15.47
CA ASP A 686 22.74 20.71 -14.29
C ASP A 686 21.71 21.02 -13.20
N ALA A 687 21.34 22.29 -13.01
CA ALA A 687 20.25 22.69 -12.13
C ALA A 687 18.91 22.11 -12.59
N MET A 688 18.59 22.13 -13.88
CA MET A 688 17.36 21.52 -14.39
C MET A 688 17.39 19.99 -14.23
N ALA A 689 18.53 19.34 -14.45
CA ALA A 689 18.68 17.91 -14.18
C ALA A 689 18.42 17.60 -12.69
N HIS A 690 18.90 18.44 -11.76
CA HIS A 690 18.64 18.32 -10.33
C HIS A 690 17.14 18.45 -10.01
N VAL A 691 16.45 19.43 -10.61
CA VAL A 691 14.99 19.58 -10.45
C VAL A 691 14.24 18.35 -10.97
N ILE A 692 14.64 17.80 -12.13
CA ILE A 692 14.02 16.59 -12.70
C ILE A 692 14.30 15.36 -11.82
N ALA A 693 15.46 15.26 -11.20
CA ALA A 693 15.74 14.18 -10.24
C ALA A 693 14.86 14.28 -8.99
N ARG A 694 14.62 15.49 -8.50
CA ARG A 694 13.73 15.77 -7.36
C ARG A 694 12.25 15.55 -7.71
N HIS A 695 11.84 15.98 -8.90
CA HIS A 695 10.46 15.92 -9.41
C HIS A 695 10.43 15.27 -10.80
N PRO A 696 10.45 13.91 -10.91
CA PRO A 696 10.57 13.22 -12.20
C PRO A 696 9.57 13.62 -13.28
N VAL A 697 8.35 14.04 -12.89
CA VAL A 697 7.32 14.51 -13.84
C VAL A 697 7.75 15.75 -14.65
N VAL A 698 8.66 16.57 -14.11
CA VAL A 698 9.21 17.75 -14.80
C VAL A 698 9.92 17.33 -16.10
N GLY A 699 10.57 16.18 -16.12
CA GLY A 699 11.28 15.67 -17.30
C GLY A 699 10.53 14.60 -18.10
N ALA A 700 9.24 14.40 -17.82
CA ALA A 700 8.48 13.26 -18.33
C ALA A 700 8.20 13.31 -19.83
N GLY A 701 8.03 12.13 -20.42
CA GLY A 701 7.37 11.92 -21.72
C GLY A 701 6.04 11.20 -21.53
N PHE A 702 5.29 11.01 -22.61
CA PHE A 702 3.96 10.37 -22.57
C PHE A 702 3.79 9.45 -23.77
N THR A 703 3.32 8.24 -23.52
CA THR A 703 3.10 7.19 -24.54
C THR A 703 1.87 6.36 -24.16
N THR A 704 1.56 5.32 -24.94
CA THR A 704 0.61 4.27 -24.58
C THR A 704 1.32 2.99 -24.21
N ASP A 705 0.82 2.26 -23.21
CA ASP A 705 1.27 0.90 -22.89
C ASP A 705 0.73 -0.13 -23.91
N ASP A 706 1.05 -1.42 -23.70
CA ASP A 706 0.66 -2.52 -24.57
C ASP A 706 -0.87 -2.72 -24.65
N ASP A 707 -1.60 -2.29 -23.63
CA ASP A 707 -3.07 -2.32 -23.57
C ASP A 707 -3.71 -1.05 -24.18
N GLY A 708 -2.88 -0.11 -24.66
CA GLY A 708 -3.30 1.15 -25.26
C GLY A 708 -3.64 2.24 -24.24
N ASN A 709 -3.35 2.05 -22.96
CA ASN A 709 -3.60 3.06 -21.94
C ASN A 709 -2.48 4.10 -21.94
N PRO A 710 -2.83 5.40 -21.78
CA PRO A 710 -1.83 6.45 -21.70
C PRO A 710 -1.03 6.36 -20.40
N VAL A 711 0.29 6.43 -20.52
CA VAL A 711 1.25 6.39 -19.41
C VAL A 711 2.26 7.52 -19.55
N GLN A 712 2.77 7.99 -18.42
CA GLN A 712 3.92 8.89 -18.37
C GLN A 712 5.22 8.07 -18.28
N VAL A 713 6.25 8.48 -19.01
CA VAL A 713 7.60 7.92 -19.02
C VAL A 713 8.50 8.82 -18.20
N LEU A 714 8.95 8.31 -17.06
CA LEU A 714 9.72 9.04 -16.07
C LEU A 714 11.18 8.61 -16.11
N LYS A 715 12.11 9.57 -16.15
CA LYS A 715 13.54 9.33 -15.98
C LYS A 715 14.14 10.44 -15.15
N ALA A 716 14.53 10.12 -13.92
CA ALA A 716 15.14 11.07 -13.00
C ALA A 716 16.46 11.62 -13.59
N GLY A 717 16.79 12.86 -13.28
CA GLY A 717 18.07 13.46 -13.67
C GLY A 717 18.26 13.71 -15.16
N ARG A 718 17.21 13.62 -16.00
CA ARG A 718 17.31 13.89 -17.44
C ARG A 718 17.84 15.31 -17.67
N ARG A 719 19.04 15.43 -18.26
CA ARG A 719 19.66 16.73 -18.55
C ARG A 719 18.94 17.42 -19.71
N VAL A 720 18.55 18.69 -19.52
CA VAL A 720 17.92 19.51 -20.55
C VAL A 720 18.98 20.37 -21.22
N PRO A 721 19.19 20.28 -22.55
CA PRO A 721 20.16 21.11 -23.24
C PRO A 721 19.72 22.58 -23.23
N VAL A 722 20.67 23.49 -22.96
CA VAL A 722 20.42 24.94 -22.96
C VAL A 722 20.87 25.52 -24.30
N ARG A 723 19.91 26.04 -25.07
CA ARG A 723 20.17 26.73 -26.34
C ARG A 723 20.61 28.17 -26.06
N THR A 724 21.64 28.65 -26.75
CA THR A 724 22.02 30.07 -26.71
C THR A 724 21.71 30.73 -28.06
N VAL A 725 21.11 31.93 -28.03
CA VAL A 725 20.89 32.77 -29.20
C VAL A 725 21.29 34.21 -28.89
N GLU A 726 21.75 34.96 -29.89
CA GLU A 726 22.02 36.39 -29.76
C GLU A 726 20.90 37.17 -30.45
N LEU A 727 20.22 38.06 -29.72
CA LEU A 727 19.16 38.91 -30.25
C LEU A 727 19.36 40.33 -29.69
N VAL A 728 19.08 41.34 -30.51
CA VAL A 728 19.45 42.73 -30.22
C VAL A 728 18.23 43.62 -29.99
N THR A 729 17.03 43.18 -30.35
CA THR A 729 15.78 43.95 -30.19
C THR A 729 14.66 43.16 -29.52
N ASP A 730 13.74 43.87 -28.84
CA ASP A 730 12.55 43.26 -28.23
C ASP A 730 11.64 42.58 -29.28
N ALA A 731 11.56 43.13 -30.49
CA ALA A 731 10.79 42.54 -31.58
C ALA A 731 11.34 41.17 -32.02
N GLU A 732 12.66 40.99 -32.01
CA GLU A 732 13.29 39.70 -32.28
C GLU A 732 13.03 38.69 -31.16
N VAL A 733 13.00 39.14 -29.90
CA VAL A 733 12.64 38.32 -28.74
C VAL A 733 11.19 37.85 -28.84
N ASP A 734 10.25 38.73 -29.15
CA ASP A 734 8.84 38.36 -29.31
C ASP A 734 8.63 37.41 -30.49
N ALA A 735 9.34 37.62 -31.61
CA ALA A 735 9.33 36.69 -32.72
C ALA A 735 9.94 35.33 -32.36
N LEU A 736 10.99 35.28 -31.54
CA LEU A 736 11.53 34.02 -31.01
C LEU A 736 10.50 33.31 -30.14
N ARG A 737 9.85 34.01 -29.22
CA ARG A 737 8.84 33.45 -28.32
C ARG A 737 7.67 32.86 -29.08
N ALA A 738 7.17 33.57 -30.10
CA ALA A 738 6.11 33.06 -30.98
C ALA A 738 6.56 31.79 -31.72
N ARG A 739 7.70 31.84 -32.43
CA ARG A 739 8.22 30.67 -33.17
C ARG A 739 8.48 29.46 -32.27
N ASP A 740 9.05 29.67 -31.09
CA ASP A 740 9.32 28.60 -30.13
C ASP A 740 8.01 27.97 -29.61
N ARG A 741 6.96 28.77 -29.40
CA ARG A 741 5.64 28.26 -29.02
C ARG A 741 5.03 27.43 -30.15
N ASP A 742 5.07 27.96 -31.38
CA ASP A 742 4.49 27.33 -32.56
C ASP A 742 5.21 26.02 -32.95
N THR A 743 6.47 25.84 -32.50
CA THR A 743 7.22 24.59 -32.67
C THR A 743 6.61 23.44 -31.86
N GLY A 744 5.89 23.74 -30.76
CA GLY A 744 5.25 22.74 -29.90
C GLY A 744 6.20 21.72 -29.27
N PHE A 745 5.67 20.59 -28.83
CA PHE A 745 6.41 19.44 -28.31
C PHE A 745 5.78 18.16 -28.84
N ASP A 746 6.61 17.15 -29.14
CA ASP A 746 6.13 15.77 -29.31
C ASP A 746 6.09 15.10 -27.92
N PRO A 747 4.91 14.72 -27.40
CA PRO A 747 4.81 14.05 -26.11
C PRO A 747 5.65 12.77 -25.98
N GLY A 748 5.93 12.08 -27.10
CA GLY A 748 6.74 10.86 -27.14
C GLY A 748 8.25 11.10 -27.07
N GLU A 749 8.72 12.35 -27.21
CA GLU A 749 10.15 12.70 -27.19
C GLU A 749 10.53 13.56 -25.96
N PRO A 750 10.69 12.96 -24.76
CA PRO A 750 11.09 13.72 -23.57
C PRO A 750 12.54 14.22 -23.63
N PRO A 751 12.84 15.39 -23.03
CA PRO A 751 11.97 16.15 -22.11
C PRO A 751 11.07 17.16 -22.84
N LEU A 752 9.84 17.36 -22.34
CA LEU A 752 8.91 18.38 -22.86
C LEU A 752 9.20 19.79 -22.31
N ILE A 753 10.49 20.13 -22.17
CA ILE A 753 11.01 21.42 -21.72
C ILE A 753 12.07 21.91 -22.70
N ARG A 754 12.08 23.21 -22.98
CA ARG A 754 13.18 23.92 -23.65
C ARG A 754 13.69 25.08 -22.79
N LEU A 755 15.02 25.17 -22.67
CA LEU A 755 15.72 26.30 -22.07
C LEU A 755 16.47 27.06 -23.15
N THR A 756 16.13 28.33 -23.38
CA THR A 756 16.84 29.20 -24.32
C THR A 756 17.36 30.45 -23.61
N VAL A 757 18.68 30.59 -23.54
CA VAL A 757 19.36 31.81 -23.10
C VAL A 757 19.52 32.74 -24.30
N VAL A 758 18.93 33.93 -24.20
CA VAL A 758 19.06 35.01 -25.17
C VAL A 758 20.13 35.98 -24.66
N ARG A 759 21.25 36.08 -25.36
CA ARG A 759 22.29 37.06 -25.07
C ARG A 759 21.80 38.43 -25.54
N LEU A 760 21.52 39.32 -24.59
CA LEU A 760 21.11 40.70 -24.84
C LEU A 760 22.33 41.64 -24.83
N PRO A 761 22.18 42.88 -25.33
CA PRO A 761 23.20 43.92 -25.20
C PRO A 761 23.59 44.23 -23.74
N ASP A 762 24.76 44.86 -23.57
CA ASP A 762 25.30 45.33 -22.28
C ASP A 762 25.59 44.24 -21.25
N GLY A 763 25.85 43.00 -21.69
CA GLY A 763 26.20 41.89 -20.80
C GLY A 763 25.01 41.27 -20.07
N ARG A 764 23.78 41.63 -20.45
CA ARG A 764 22.53 41.10 -19.90
C ARG A 764 22.08 39.85 -20.65
N ASP A 765 21.34 38.97 -19.99
CA ASP A 765 20.73 37.80 -20.60
C ASP A 765 19.21 37.75 -20.37
N GLY A 766 18.49 37.17 -21.32
CA GLY A 766 17.14 36.70 -21.14
C GLY A 766 17.10 35.17 -21.03
N LEU A 767 16.17 34.63 -20.25
CA LEU A 767 15.87 33.20 -20.22
C LEU A 767 14.44 32.98 -20.67
N LEU A 768 14.28 32.28 -21.79
CA LEU A 768 13.01 31.70 -22.21
C LEU A 768 12.94 30.25 -21.72
N LEU A 769 12.05 30.00 -20.78
CA LEU A 769 11.66 28.67 -20.33
C LEU A 769 10.33 28.30 -20.98
N SER A 770 10.34 27.30 -21.85
CA SER A 770 9.15 26.79 -22.53
C SER A 770 8.90 25.35 -22.10
N TYR A 771 7.64 25.01 -21.84
CA TYR A 771 7.28 23.68 -21.34
C TYR A 771 5.85 23.32 -21.73
N HIS A 772 5.56 22.02 -21.79
CA HIS A 772 4.20 21.53 -22.01
C HIS A 772 3.43 21.43 -20.68
N LEU A 773 2.15 21.83 -20.68
CA LEU A 773 1.23 21.72 -19.53
C LEU A 773 0.94 20.26 -19.09
N LEU A 774 1.52 19.27 -19.77
CA LEU A 774 1.45 17.86 -19.35
C LEU A 774 2.37 17.59 -18.16
N LEU A 775 3.40 18.42 -17.97
CA LEU A 775 4.42 18.25 -16.95
C LEU A 775 3.97 18.80 -15.60
N TRP A 776 3.42 20.02 -15.58
CA TRP A 776 2.99 20.66 -14.34
C TRP A 776 1.95 21.78 -14.50
N ASP A 777 1.27 22.11 -13.40
CA ASP A 777 0.26 23.16 -13.31
C ASP A 777 0.81 24.54 -12.86
N GLY A 778 -0.07 25.55 -12.87
CA GLY A 778 0.30 26.92 -12.51
C GLY A 778 0.81 27.11 -11.06
N TRP A 779 0.38 26.23 -10.13
CA TRP A 779 0.85 26.23 -8.74
C TRP A 779 2.26 25.64 -8.66
N SER A 780 2.46 24.49 -9.30
CA SER A 780 3.75 23.81 -9.41
C SER A 780 4.83 24.68 -10.06
N ARG A 781 4.44 25.61 -10.94
CA ARG A 781 5.37 26.53 -11.60
C ARG A 781 6.23 27.31 -10.59
N GLU A 782 5.65 27.77 -9.49
CA GLU A 782 6.40 28.54 -8.49
C GLU A 782 7.42 27.67 -7.76
N ILE A 783 7.05 26.43 -7.45
CA ILE A 783 7.93 25.43 -6.82
C ILE A 783 9.09 25.07 -7.78
N VAL A 784 8.78 24.76 -9.04
CA VAL A 784 9.79 24.44 -10.06
C VAL A 784 10.77 25.58 -10.28
N LEU A 785 10.29 26.83 -10.34
CA LEU A 785 11.15 28.00 -10.51
C LEU A 785 12.05 28.24 -9.30
N ARG A 786 11.52 28.10 -8.08
CA ARG A 786 12.30 28.18 -6.85
C ARG A 786 13.41 27.13 -6.84
N ASP A 787 13.04 25.86 -7.03
CA ASP A 787 13.99 24.74 -7.01
C ASP A 787 15.04 24.87 -8.12
N LEU A 788 14.66 25.37 -9.32
CA LEU A 788 15.58 25.62 -10.42
C LEU A 788 16.62 26.70 -10.09
N PHE A 789 16.19 27.84 -9.53
CA PHE A 789 17.11 28.94 -9.24
C PHE A 789 17.98 28.67 -8.01
N ASP A 790 17.46 27.95 -7.01
CA ASP A 790 18.24 27.48 -5.86
C ASP A 790 19.32 26.49 -6.32
N ALA A 791 18.95 25.49 -7.13
CA ALA A 791 19.89 24.54 -7.71
C ALA A 791 20.91 25.23 -8.63
N TYR A 792 20.48 26.24 -9.41
CA TYR A 792 21.38 27.02 -10.26
C TYR A 792 22.42 27.78 -9.44
N GLN A 793 22.01 28.42 -8.35
CA GLN A 793 22.94 29.12 -7.47
C GLN A 793 23.96 28.15 -6.87
N ALA A 794 23.52 26.98 -6.39
CA ALA A 794 24.40 25.95 -5.86
C ALA A 794 25.34 25.35 -6.92
N ALA A 795 24.87 25.17 -8.15
CA ALA A 795 25.70 24.70 -9.26
C ALA A 795 26.82 25.69 -9.60
N VAL A 796 26.51 26.99 -9.63
CA VAL A 796 27.50 28.04 -9.89
C VAL A 796 28.55 28.15 -8.76
N THR A 797 28.18 27.88 -7.51
CA THR A 797 29.13 27.87 -6.38
C THR A 797 29.87 26.54 -6.21
N GLY A 798 29.50 25.50 -6.96
CA GLY A 798 30.07 24.15 -6.81
C GLY A 798 29.56 23.40 -5.58
N GLU A 799 28.43 23.80 -5.02
CA GLU A 799 27.81 23.28 -3.79
C GLU A 799 26.53 22.46 -4.08
N LEU A 800 26.27 22.10 -5.34
CA LEU A 800 25.10 21.32 -5.72
C LEU A 800 25.16 19.91 -5.12
N ALA A 801 24.30 19.66 -4.14
CA ALA A 801 24.19 18.36 -3.49
C ALA A 801 23.45 17.32 -4.36
N ALA A 802 23.54 16.05 -3.97
CA ALA A 802 22.74 14.99 -4.56
C ALA A 802 21.24 15.28 -4.34
N PRO A 803 20.40 15.18 -5.39
CA PRO A 803 18.97 15.45 -5.28
C PRO A 803 18.28 14.38 -4.43
N ALA A 804 17.40 14.82 -3.53
CA ALA A 804 16.45 13.95 -2.84
C ALA A 804 15.09 14.02 -3.54
N LEU A 805 14.46 12.85 -3.78
CA LEU A 805 13.11 12.76 -4.35
C LEU A 805 12.11 13.48 -3.45
N ALA A 806 11.16 14.21 -4.04
CA ALA A 806 10.08 14.83 -3.30
C ALA A 806 9.09 13.77 -2.75
N VAL A 807 8.72 13.91 -1.47
CA VAL A 807 7.76 13.03 -0.79
C VAL A 807 6.70 13.90 -0.09
N PRO A 808 5.40 13.74 -0.38
CA PRO A 808 4.85 12.85 -1.41
C PRO A 808 5.21 13.32 -2.83
N GLY A 809 5.37 12.36 -3.75
CA GLY A 809 5.70 12.63 -5.14
C GLY A 809 4.47 12.64 -6.06
N PHE A 810 4.56 13.28 -7.23
CA PHE A 810 3.44 13.26 -8.19
C PHE A 810 3.15 11.87 -8.76
N GLU A 811 4.16 11.02 -8.90
CA GLU A 811 3.95 9.63 -9.31
C GLU A 811 3.06 8.87 -8.30
N GLU A 812 3.33 9.04 -7.01
CA GLU A 812 2.53 8.43 -5.94
C GLU A 812 1.10 8.96 -5.96
N HIS A 813 0.94 10.28 -6.13
CA HIS A 813 -0.37 10.90 -6.29
C HIS A 813 -1.14 10.36 -7.50
N ALA A 814 -0.49 10.24 -8.66
CA ALA A 814 -1.10 9.72 -9.88
C ALA A 814 -1.54 8.26 -9.71
N ARG A 815 -0.73 7.42 -9.05
CA ARG A 815 -1.09 6.04 -8.74
C ARG A 815 -2.24 5.94 -7.74
N ALA A 816 -2.24 6.78 -6.70
CA ALA A 816 -3.33 6.84 -5.74
C ALA A 816 -4.66 7.30 -6.37
N LEU A 817 -4.60 8.13 -7.41
CA LEU A 817 -5.79 8.49 -8.20
C LEU A 817 -6.25 7.35 -9.11
N ASP A 818 -5.32 6.68 -9.78
CA ASP A 818 -5.60 5.56 -10.69
C ASP A 818 -6.25 4.37 -9.96
N ALA A 819 -5.90 4.16 -8.69
CA ALA A 819 -6.49 3.13 -7.84
C ALA A 819 -7.95 3.42 -7.42
N LYS A 820 -8.46 4.66 -7.55
CA LYS A 820 -9.81 5.02 -7.08
C LYS A 820 -10.91 4.52 -8.02
N ASP A 821 -11.99 4.04 -7.43
CA ASP A 821 -13.23 3.69 -8.15
C ASP A 821 -13.85 4.92 -8.84
N THR A 822 -13.85 4.92 -10.18
CA THR A 822 -14.40 6.00 -11.01
C THR A 822 -15.93 5.99 -11.06
N ALA A 823 -16.59 4.88 -10.75
CA ALA A 823 -18.04 4.71 -10.91
C ALA A 823 -18.85 5.65 -10.00
N VAL A 824 -18.28 6.05 -8.86
CA VAL A 824 -18.91 7.05 -7.97
C VAL A 824 -18.93 8.43 -8.64
N SER A 825 -17.80 8.86 -9.19
CA SER A 825 -17.65 10.15 -9.87
C SER A 825 -18.49 10.20 -11.16
N GLU A 826 -18.46 9.11 -11.94
CA GLU A 826 -19.24 8.98 -13.18
C GLU A 826 -20.74 9.09 -12.94
N ARG A 827 -21.27 8.40 -11.91
CA ARG A 827 -22.69 8.53 -11.55
C ARG A 827 -23.07 9.95 -11.15
N PHE A 828 -22.25 10.59 -10.31
CA PHE A 828 -22.48 11.98 -9.93
C PHE A 828 -22.54 12.90 -11.15
N TRP A 829 -21.55 12.83 -12.05
CA TRP A 829 -21.52 13.70 -13.23
C TRP A 829 -22.63 13.36 -14.22
N ALA A 830 -22.97 12.09 -14.41
CA ALA A 830 -24.08 11.68 -15.26
C ALA A 830 -25.41 12.25 -14.75
N GLU A 831 -25.67 12.17 -13.44
CA GLU A 831 -26.87 12.74 -12.81
C GLU A 831 -26.86 14.27 -12.83
N HIS A 832 -25.73 14.89 -12.46
CA HIS A 832 -25.58 16.34 -12.40
C HIS A 832 -25.78 16.99 -13.78
N LEU A 833 -25.33 16.33 -14.85
CA LEU A 833 -25.39 16.84 -16.22
C LEU A 833 -26.61 16.33 -17.00
N ALA A 834 -27.40 15.40 -16.47
CA ALA A 834 -28.55 14.79 -17.16
C ALA A 834 -29.59 15.80 -17.66
N GLY A 835 -29.75 16.92 -16.94
CA GLY A 835 -30.70 17.98 -17.29
C GLY A 835 -30.15 19.02 -18.29
N LEU A 836 -28.91 18.90 -18.76
CA LEU A 836 -28.35 19.79 -19.77
C LEU A 836 -28.98 19.49 -21.14
N SER A 837 -29.64 20.50 -21.71
CA SER A 837 -30.28 20.39 -23.03
C SER A 837 -29.29 20.41 -24.21
N GLY A 838 -28.00 20.64 -23.95
CA GLY A 838 -26.94 20.70 -24.95
C GLY A 838 -25.84 21.72 -24.60
N PRO A 839 -24.81 21.88 -25.46
CA PRO A 839 -23.69 22.78 -25.21
C PRO A 839 -24.11 24.26 -25.22
N THR A 840 -23.31 25.10 -24.55
CA THR A 840 -23.43 26.56 -24.60
C THR A 840 -22.78 27.10 -25.88
N LEU A 841 -23.56 27.33 -26.94
CA LEU A 841 -23.07 27.82 -28.23
C LEU A 841 -23.29 29.33 -28.40
N LEU A 842 -22.20 30.10 -28.50
CA LEU A 842 -22.27 31.57 -28.72
C LEU A 842 -22.53 31.96 -30.17
N ALA A 843 -22.23 31.07 -31.14
CA ALA A 843 -22.47 31.31 -32.56
C ALA A 843 -22.63 29.97 -33.31
N GLY A 844 -23.53 29.94 -34.29
CA GLY A 844 -23.74 28.79 -35.18
C GLY A 844 -24.54 27.63 -34.57
N ALA A 845 -24.89 26.66 -35.40
CA ALA A 845 -25.59 25.44 -35.00
C ALA A 845 -24.64 24.35 -34.46
N ALA A 846 -23.34 24.51 -34.66
CA ALA A 846 -22.28 23.63 -34.19
C ALA A 846 -21.00 24.46 -33.95
N PRO A 847 -20.12 24.04 -33.03
CA PRO A 847 -18.83 24.70 -32.84
C PRO A 847 -17.99 24.59 -34.11
N ALA A 848 -17.51 25.73 -34.61
CA ALA A 848 -16.43 25.76 -35.60
C ALA A 848 -15.11 25.71 -34.83
N LEU A 849 -14.44 24.55 -34.85
CA LEU A 849 -13.11 24.40 -34.27
C LEU A 849 -12.10 24.94 -35.29
N SER A 850 -11.38 25.99 -34.91
CA SER A 850 -10.25 26.51 -35.67
C SER A 850 -8.96 25.93 -35.08
N ASP A 851 -8.02 25.61 -35.95
CA ASP A 851 -6.67 25.19 -35.53
C ASP A 851 -5.83 26.39 -35.03
N ASP A 852 -6.29 27.62 -35.27
CA ASP A 852 -5.61 28.83 -34.81
C ASP A 852 -5.87 29.08 -33.32
N LEU A 853 -4.83 29.45 -32.58
CA LEU A 853 -4.97 29.92 -31.20
C LEU A 853 -5.82 31.21 -31.18
N PRO A 854 -6.84 31.31 -30.31
CA PRO A 854 -7.70 32.48 -30.25
C PRO A 854 -6.91 33.73 -29.82
N GLY A 855 -7.22 34.86 -30.44
CA GLY A 855 -6.66 36.15 -30.05
C GLY A 855 -7.04 36.51 -28.61
N THR A 856 -6.08 37.02 -27.84
CA THR A 856 -6.33 37.45 -26.45
C THR A 856 -6.89 38.88 -26.42
N LEU A 857 -8.06 39.07 -25.81
CA LEU A 857 -8.62 40.38 -25.49
C LEU A 857 -8.33 40.68 -24.02
N LEU A 858 -7.50 41.69 -23.76
CA LEU A 858 -7.16 42.11 -22.40
C LEU A 858 -8.00 43.34 -22.02
N HIS A 859 -8.75 43.21 -20.93
CA HIS A 859 -9.48 44.32 -20.33
C HIS A 859 -9.07 44.48 -18.86
N THR A 860 -8.72 45.71 -18.48
CA THR A 860 -8.34 46.04 -17.11
C THR A 860 -9.52 46.74 -16.43
N VAL A 861 -9.95 46.21 -15.30
CA VAL A 861 -10.98 46.81 -14.45
C VAL A 861 -10.31 47.82 -13.52
N SER A 862 -10.98 48.94 -13.20
CA SER A 862 -10.40 49.97 -12.32
C SER A 862 -10.19 49.45 -10.89
N ALA A 863 -9.28 50.10 -10.15
CA ALA A 863 -9.02 49.75 -8.76
C ALA A 863 -10.26 49.95 -7.88
N GLU A 864 -11.03 51.01 -8.12
CA GLU A 864 -12.25 51.32 -7.39
C GLU A 864 -13.32 50.24 -7.58
N LEU A 865 -13.53 49.77 -8.82
CA LEU A 865 -14.46 48.69 -9.11
C LEU A 865 -13.96 47.35 -8.55
N SER A 866 -12.65 47.11 -8.54
CA SER A 866 -12.07 45.91 -7.93
C SER A 866 -12.33 45.86 -6.41
N GLU A 867 -12.19 46.98 -5.71
CA GLU A 867 -12.51 47.08 -4.28
C GLU A 867 -14.02 46.95 -4.03
N LEU A 868 -14.86 47.58 -4.86
CA LEU A 868 -16.33 47.39 -4.77
C LEU A 868 -16.74 45.93 -4.92
N LEU A 869 -16.11 45.18 -5.85
CA LEU A 869 -16.38 43.75 -6.01
C LEU A 869 -15.91 42.93 -4.79
N ARG A 870 -14.76 43.28 -4.21
CA ARG A 870 -14.28 42.65 -2.96
C ARG A 870 -15.21 42.93 -1.79
N ASP A 871 -15.68 44.15 -1.63
CA ASP A 871 -16.60 44.52 -0.56
C ASP A 871 -17.98 43.93 -0.76
N ALA A 872 -18.47 43.83 -1.99
CA ALA A 872 -19.68 43.09 -2.32
C ALA A 872 -19.55 41.60 -1.97
N ALA A 873 -18.42 40.97 -2.31
CA ALA A 873 -18.14 39.57 -1.97
C ALA A 873 -18.20 39.34 -0.45
N LYS A 874 -17.54 40.20 0.33
CA LYS A 874 -17.60 40.19 1.80
C LYS A 874 -19.02 40.41 2.32
N THR A 875 -19.72 41.41 1.81
CA THR A 875 -21.07 41.79 2.25
C THR A 875 -22.08 40.65 2.06
N HIS A 876 -21.96 39.92 0.95
CA HIS A 876 -22.85 38.83 0.60
C HIS A 876 -22.32 37.43 0.98
N GLY A 877 -21.19 37.33 1.69
CA GLY A 877 -20.64 36.06 2.15
C GLY A 877 -20.21 35.10 1.04
N VAL A 878 -19.82 35.62 -0.13
CA VAL A 878 -19.35 34.85 -1.28
C VAL A 878 -17.89 35.18 -1.61
N THR A 879 -17.24 34.37 -2.44
CA THR A 879 -15.88 34.68 -2.90
C THR A 879 -15.91 35.61 -4.12
N LEU A 880 -14.81 36.33 -4.35
CA LEU A 880 -14.64 37.09 -5.60
C LEU A 880 -14.78 36.19 -6.84
N ASN A 881 -14.26 34.96 -6.78
CA ASN A 881 -14.41 33.97 -7.85
C ASN A 881 -15.89 33.64 -8.12
N SER A 882 -16.70 33.48 -7.07
CA SER A 882 -18.15 33.25 -7.20
C SER A 882 -18.85 34.41 -7.91
N ILE A 883 -18.49 35.66 -7.60
CA ILE A 883 -19.04 36.84 -8.29
C ILE A 883 -18.67 36.81 -9.78
N LEU A 884 -17.40 36.59 -10.11
CA LEU A 884 -16.93 36.59 -11.50
C LEU A 884 -17.54 35.44 -12.31
N THR A 885 -17.63 34.25 -11.71
CA THR A 885 -18.24 33.07 -12.32
C THR A 885 -19.74 33.27 -12.55
N GLY A 886 -20.45 33.85 -11.57
CA GLY A 886 -21.87 34.21 -11.72
C GLY A 886 -22.10 35.25 -12.81
N ALA A 887 -21.28 36.32 -12.84
CA ALA A 887 -21.34 37.35 -13.87
C ALA A 887 -21.07 36.78 -15.27
N PHE A 888 -20.11 35.86 -15.40
CA PHE A 888 -19.83 35.17 -16.66
C PHE A 888 -20.99 34.27 -17.10
N GLY A 889 -21.60 33.53 -16.18
CA GLY A 889 -22.81 32.75 -16.46
C GLY A 889 -23.97 33.59 -16.97
N LEU A 890 -24.25 34.73 -16.33
CA LEU A 890 -25.29 35.68 -16.76
C LEU A 890 -24.99 36.27 -18.15
N LEU A 891 -23.72 36.57 -18.43
CA LEU A 891 -23.29 37.04 -19.75
C LEU A 891 -23.57 35.97 -20.83
N LEU A 892 -23.21 34.72 -20.59
CA LEU A 892 -23.45 33.62 -21.52
C LEU A 892 -24.94 33.36 -21.73
N ALA A 893 -25.73 33.34 -20.65
CA ALA A 893 -27.18 33.21 -20.72
C ALA A 893 -27.81 34.32 -21.58
N ALA A 894 -27.42 35.57 -21.35
CA ALA A 894 -27.91 36.72 -22.12
C ALA A 894 -27.54 36.66 -23.62
N ARG A 895 -26.36 36.13 -23.96
CA ARG A 895 -25.90 36.00 -25.35
C ARG A 895 -26.52 34.84 -26.10
N THR A 896 -26.83 33.76 -25.40
CA THR A 896 -27.42 32.55 -26.00
C THR A 896 -28.95 32.57 -26.00
N GLY A 897 -29.57 33.47 -25.23
CA GLY A 897 -31.03 33.49 -25.01
C GLY A 897 -31.51 32.32 -24.16
N ARG A 898 -30.61 31.61 -23.48
CA ARG A 898 -30.91 30.47 -22.60
C ARG A 898 -31.03 30.93 -21.16
N ALA A 899 -31.82 30.21 -20.37
CA ALA A 899 -31.93 30.43 -18.92
C ALA A 899 -30.80 29.75 -18.11
N ASP A 900 -29.89 29.07 -18.80
CA ASP A 900 -28.77 28.35 -18.22
C ASP A 900 -27.52 28.44 -19.10
N ALA A 901 -26.35 28.24 -18.48
CA ALA A 901 -25.07 28.15 -19.16
C ALA A 901 -24.19 27.11 -18.46
N VAL A 902 -23.49 26.30 -19.25
CA VAL A 902 -22.44 25.40 -18.79
C VAL A 902 -21.09 25.82 -19.38
N PHE A 903 -20.07 25.90 -18.54
CA PHE A 903 -18.69 26.21 -18.93
C PHE A 903 -17.70 25.57 -17.94
N GLY A 904 -16.46 25.38 -18.37
CA GLY A 904 -15.43 24.81 -17.49
C GLY A 904 -14.92 25.83 -16.48
N VAL A 905 -14.70 25.41 -15.24
CA VAL A 905 -13.93 26.14 -14.24
C VAL A 905 -12.76 25.29 -13.78
N THR A 906 -11.62 25.92 -13.56
CA THR A 906 -10.42 25.24 -13.05
C THR A 906 -10.40 25.24 -11.54
N VAL A 907 -10.01 24.12 -10.96
CA VAL A 907 -9.76 23.94 -9.52
C VAL A 907 -8.32 23.49 -9.32
N SER A 908 -7.74 23.77 -8.15
CA SER A 908 -6.34 23.44 -7.88
C SER A 908 -6.08 21.94 -7.80
N GLY A 909 -7.08 21.15 -7.40
CA GLY A 909 -6.94 19.72 -7.11
C GLY A 909 -6.10 19.41 -5.85
N ARG A 910 -5.80 20.43 -5.04
CA ARG A 910 -4.95 20.34 -3.84
C ARG A 910 -5.77 20.46 -2.54
N GLU A 911 -6.87 19.73 -2.43
CA GLU A 911 -7.78 19.82 -1.27
C GLU A 911 -7.47 18.79 -0.15
N GLY A 912 -6.36 18.05 -0.25
CA GLY A 912 -5.91 17.05 0.73
C GLY A 912 -4.59 17.42 1.42
N GLU A 913 -4.37 16.88 2.62
CA GLU A 913 -3.11 17.08 3.36
C GLU A 913 -1.90 16.60 2.55
N GLY A 914 -0.80 17.35 2.58
CA GLY A 914 0.46 16.98 1.94
C GLY A 914 0.54 17.23 0.42
N LEU A 915 -0.49 17.79 -0.22
CA LEU A 915 -0.49 18.06 -1.66
C LEU A 915 0.09 19.44 -2.04
N GLU A 916 0.42 20.29 -1.07
CA GLU A 916 0.82 21.69 -1.32
C GLU A 916 2.15 21.80 -2.08
N ASP A 917 3.10 20.92 -1.79
CA ASP A 917 4.45 20.91 -2.37
C ASP A 917 4.63 19.94 -3.56
N VAL A 918 3.58 19.20 -3.94
CA VAL A 918 3.65 18.24 -5.04
C VAL A 918 3.76 18.98 -6.37
N VAL A 919 4.83 18.72 -7.12
CA VAL A 919 5.03 19.25 -8.48
C VAL A 919 4.42 18.31 -9.50
N GLY A 920 3.43 18.78 -10.25
CA GLY A 920 2.80 18.02 -11.33
C GLY A 920 1.49 18.66 -11.82
N VAL A 921 0.70 17.92 -12.59
CA VAL A 921 -0.61 18.38 -13.07
C VAL A 921 -1.69 17.93 -12.08
N LEU A 922 -1.88 18.70 -11.01
CA LEU A 922 -2.90 18.45 -10.00
C LEU A 922 -4.18 19.22 -10.30
N LEU A 923 -4.08 20.32 -11.04
CA LEU A 923 -5.24 21.08 -11.48
C LEU A 923 -6.28 20.17 -12.13
N ASN A 924 -7.56 20.49 -11.94
CA ASN A 924 -8.64 19.82 -12.64
C ASN A 924 -9.58 20.86 -13.27
N THR A 925 -10.34 20.46 -14.29
CA THR A 925 -11.38 21.29 -14.90
C THR A 925 -12.73 20.61 -14.71
N VAL A 926 -13.64 21.30 -14.04
CA VAL A 926 -14.99 20.78 -13.77
C VAL A 926 -16.04 21.61 -14.50
N PRO A 927 -17.13 20.99 -14.99
CA PRO A 927 -18.21 21.73 -15.61
C PRO A 927 -19.00 22.50 -14.54
N MET A 928 -19.00 23.83 -14.63
CA MET A 928 -19.88 24.71 -13.86
C MET A 928 -21.18 24.91 -14.63
N TRP A 929 -22.27 24.35 -14.11
CA TRP A 929 -23.61 24.59 -14.64
C TRP A 929 -24.34 25.66 -13.82
N THR A 930 -24.55 26.82 -14.41
CA THR A 930 -25.27 27.95 -13.80
C THR A 930 -26.65 28.12 -14.44
N ARG A 931 -27.64 28.44 -13.60
CA ARG A 931 -29.04 28.69 -13.98
C ARG A 931 -29.54 30.05 -13.49
N ALA A 932 -28.61 30.96 -13.20
CA ALA A 932 -28.91 32.27 -12.65
C ALA A 932 -29.72 33.11 -13.65
N ARG A 933 -30.78 33.76 -13.17
CA ARG A 933 -31.64 34.65 -13.95
C ARG A 933 -31.35 36.12 -13.62
N PRO A 934 -31.63 37.06 -14.55
CA PRO A 934 -31.38 38.49 -14.32
C PRO A 934 -32.06 39.08 -13.08
N ASP A 935 -33.20 38.50 -12.67
CA ASP A 935 -33.99 38.94 -11.51
C ASP A 935 -33.62 38.21 -10.21
N ASP A 936 -32.67 37.26 -10.25
CA ASP A 936 -32.24 36.53 -9.07
C ASP A 936 -31.31 37.39 -8.21
N THR A 937 -31.69 37.63 -6.96
CA THR A 937 -30.86 38.35 -5.99
C THR A 937 -29.95 37.39 -5.23
N VAL A 938 -28.68 37.76 -5.03
CA VAL A 938 -27.75 37.07 -4.11
C VAL A 938 -28.34 37.15 -2.70
N ARG A 939 -28.81 36.02 -2.15
CA ARG A 939 -29.37 35.93 -0.79
C ARG A 939 -28.32 35.60 0.25
#